data_AF-A0A136M111-F1
#
_entry.id   AF-A0A136M111-F1
#
_cell.length_a   1.000
_cell.length_b   1.000
_cell.length_c   1.000
_cell.angle_alpha   90.00
_cell.angle_beta   90.00
_cell.angle_gamma   90.00
#
_symmetry.space_group_name_H-M   'P 1'
#
loop_
_entity.id
_entity.type
_entity.pdbx_description
1 polymer ?
#
loop_
_entity_poly.entity_id
_entity_poly.type
_entity_poly.pdbx_seq_one_letter_code
_entity_poly.pdbx_strand_id
1 'polypeptide(L)'
;MAQDDLLQQLRDGTLKLHALEEHTDAVTAMQVRRQYIAELTQVSPDSFGHVSFEPEKLRNRNIENLIGSVDLPLGIAGPLTVRGDAADGTYYIPMATTEGTLVASTSRGAKALRLSGGVSAVSEYKGMTRAPLLRVPGVGRGQEIIAWIKENFSLLSDAAAQTSSHIKLLDMTAHQLGRELWLRMSFDTDEAMGMNMATIASQAIADHITKENPDVTLVAISGNLCVDKKPSAINTLMGRGYQVQAEAVIPASVVADVLNTTPDAIAAVNIGKVWHGGAIAGTAGAFNAHFANIVAAVYAATGQDLAHIVDAAQGYITMEADGDSLYVALTLPSVPAGTVGGGTWLPDQAAARKLMTTDTEGKEASSAVKQSAIFVEVLAAAILAGDLSLHAAIAAGQLSAAHKKIRSGQTHMKVPANTGIITYGAAIPRRRIKTSEIARVWGKEPESIAQGLGVLEKTVPAADEDAASLAVQAAQSAVANADGLPAIGAIYTGSESHPYTVKSTSAIVGEALGIEHSYTAADTEFACKAGTAGLQAVLGLTGSGMIEAGLAIGSDTAQSRPGDALEYSAGAAAAAFVVGTQNVIADILWTASFTSDTPDFWRREHEMYPSHGGRFTGEPAYFRHVTSAVKLILSESDMNIDDFDHIVFHMPNARFPQKVAKDLGVSSSQLAAGFVVPELGNSYSACSLVGLASVLDQAGPDQHILLCSYGSGAGSDAFILKTTAGIKEFENTHSVRTQIDTKQYVDYTGYITSAGKLHS
;
A
#
# COMPACT_ATOMS: atom_id res chain seq x y z
N MET A 1 -2.93 49.77 -15.79
CA MET A 1 -3.11 50.52 -14.53
C MET A 1 -2.21 49.91 -13.47
N ALA A 2 -1.92 50.58 -12.35
CA ALA A 2 -1.14 49.97 -11.26
C ALA A 2 -1.99 48.89 -10.55
N GLN A 3 -1.33 47.86 -10.00
CA GLN A 3 -1.99 46.74 -9.32
C GLN A 3 -2.91 47.22 -8.18
N ASP A 4 -2.46 48.18 -7.38
CA ASP A 4 -3.21 48.73 -6.24
C ASP A 4 -4.50 49.46 -6.67
N ASP A 5 -4.47 50.13 -7.82
CA ASP A 5 -5.63 50.84 -8.39
C ASP A 5 -6.69 49.84 -8.87
N LEU A 6 -6.27 48.78 -9.56
CA LEU A 6 -7.15 47.68 -9.96
C LEU A 6 -7.80 47.00 -8.74
N LEU A 7 -7.01 46.74 -7.70
CA LEU A 7 -7.49 46.13 -6.46
C LEU A 7 -8.50 47.03 -5.73
N GLN A 8 -8.25 48.35 -5.69
CA GLN A 8 -9.18 49.30 -5.09
C GLN A 8 -10.50 49.38 -5.87
N GLN A 9 -10.46 49.39 -7.20
CA GLN A 9 -11.68 49.37 -8.02
C GLN A 9 -12.50 48.09 -7.86
N LEU A 10 -11.86 46.94 -7.58
CA LEU A 10 -12.58 45.72 -7.18
C LEU A 10 -13.25 45.85 -5.82
N ARG A 11 -12.59 46.46 -4.82
CA ARG A 11 -13.14 46.70 -3.49
C ARG A 11 -14.37 47.62 -3.52
N ASP A 12 -14.30 48.67 -4.32
CA ASP A 12 -15.37 49.66 -4.46
C ASP A 12 -16.47 49.18 -5.43
N GLY A 13 -16.28 48.03 -6.09
CA GLY A 13 -17.25 47.37 -6.95
C GLY A 13 -17.41 48.00 -8.34
N THR A 14 -16.58 49.01 -8.67
CA THR A 14 -16.54 49.72 -9.95
C THR A 14 -15.90 48.88 -11.07
N LEU A 15 -15.04 47.93 -10.72
CA LEU A 15 -14.49 46.92 -11.62
C LEU A 15 -15.00 45.52 -11.23
N LYS A 16 -15.25 44.67 -12.23
CA LYS A 16 -15.66 43.26 -12.02
C LYS A 16 -14.48 42.32 -12.26
N LEU A 17 -14.46 41.17 -11.57
CA LEU A 17 -13.36 40.20 -11.67
C LEU A 17 -13.05 39.79 -13.10
N HIS A 18 -14.06 39.54 -13.94
CA HIS A 18 -13.86 39.07 -15.32
C HIS A 18 -13.32 40.15 -16.28
N ALA A 19 -13.38 41.42 -15.88
CA ALA A 19 -12.97 42.55 -16.72
C ALA A 19 -11.50 42.96 -16.49
N LEU A 20 -10.80 42.33 -15.53
CA LEU A 20 -9.41 42.71 -15.19
C LEU A 20 -8.48 42.64 -16.42
N GLU A 21 -8.63 41.59 -17.24
CA GLU A 21 -7.84 41.39 -18.46
C GLU A 21 -8.10 42.46 -19.55
N GLU A 22 -9.15 43.28 -19.42
CA GLU A 22 -9.37 44.46 -20.29
C GLU A 22 -8.46 45.63 -19.93
N HIS A 23 -7.91 45.63 -18.71
CA HIS A 23 -7.14 46.75 -18.14
C HIS A 23 -5.67 46.41 -17.83
N THR A 24 -5.28 45.14 -17.91
CA THR A 24 -3.93 44.66 -17.65
C THR A 24 -3.68 43.29 -18.31
N ASP A 25 -2.43 42.82 -18.29
CA ASP A 25 -2.05 41.49 -18.77
C ASP A 25 -2.58 40.37 -17.84
N ALA A 26 -2.68 39.14 -18.36
CA ALA A 26 -3.25 38.00 -17.66
C ALA A 26 -2.49 37.61 -16.38
N VAL A 27 -1.18 37.89 -16.30
CA VAL A 27 -0.37 37.61 -15.09
C VAL A 27 -0.80 38.57 -13.99
N THR A 28 -0.80 39.87 -14.29
CA THR A 28 -1.22 40.91 -13.35
C THR A 28 -2.69 40.74 -12.96
N ALA A 29 -3.58 40.45 -13.91
CA ALA A 29 -5.00 40.22 -13.66
C ALA A 29 -5.21 39.04 -12.69
N MET A 30 -4.49 37.92 -12.90
CA MET A 30 -4.51 36.76 -12.00
C MET A 30 -4.04 37.13 -10.59
N GLN A 31 -2.95 37.88 -10.45
CA GLN A 31 -2.40 38.30 -9.16
C GLN A 31 -3.37 39.21 -8.40
N VAL A 32 -3.93 40.23 -9.07
CA VAL A 32 -4.96 41.12 -8.49
C VAL A 32 -6.17 40.30 -8.01
N ARG A 33 -6.67 39.40 -8.86
CA ARG A 33 -7.82 38.56 -8.55
C ARG A 33 -7.55 37.66 -7.34
N ARG A 34 -6.39 37.00 -7.32
CA ARG A 34 -5.92 36.15 -6.22
C ARG A 34 -5.83 36.93 -4.91
N GLN A 35 -5.22 38.11 -4.93
CA GLN A 35 -5.08 38.96 -3.76
C GLN A 35 -6.44 39.42 -3.23
N TYR A 36 -7.33 39.88 -4.12
CA TYR A 36 -8.69 40.29 -3.74
C TYR A 36 -9.48 39.16 -3.07
N ILE A 37 -9.43 37.94 -3.63
CA ILE A 37 -10.13 36.78 -3.06
C ILE A 37 -9.50 36.35 -1.71
N ALA A 38 -8.19 36.37 -1.60
CA ALA A 38 -7.48 36.07 -0.35
C ALA A 38 -7.91 37.02 0.78
N GLU A 39 -8.03 38.33 0.50
CA GLU A 39 -8.52 39.33 1.46
C GLU A 39 -9.94 39.02 1.96
N LEU A 40 -10.84 38.60 1.05
CA LEU A 40 -12.22 38.29 1.38
C LEU A 40 -12.39 36.98 2.16
N THR A 41 -11.52 36.00 1.90
CA THR A 41 -11.70 34.62 2.40
C THR A 41 -10.75 34.24 3.52
N GLN A 42 -9.79 35.11 3.88
CA GLN A 42 -8.72 34.84 4.85
C GLN A 42 -7.82 33.65 4.48
N VAL A 43 -7.85 33.22 3.21
CA VAL A 43 -6.93 32.22 2.66
C VAL A 43 -5.64 32.92 2.25
N SER A 44 -4.48 32.32 2.52
CA SER A 44 -3.21 32.90 2.07
C SER A 44 -3.16 32.98 0.54
N PRO A 45 -2.75 34.11 -0.07
CA PRO A 45 -2.56 34.23 -1.52
C PRO A 45 -1.62 33.15 -2.10
N ASP A 46 -0.68 32.66 -1.29
CA ASP A 46 0.28 31.62 -1.69
C ASP A 46 -0.31 30.21 -1.69
N SER A 47 -1.55 30.05 -1.21
CA SER A 47 -2.24 28.74 -1.17
C SER A 47 -2.73 28.28 -2.54
N PHE A 48 -2.79 29.20 -3.52
CA PHE A 48 -3.19 28.88 -4.88
C PHE A 48 -1.94 28.53 -5.69
N GLY A 49 -1.89 27.31 -6.22
CA GLY A 49 -0.74 26.76 -6.94
C GLY A 49 -0.18 27.71 -8.00
N HIS A 50 1.12 27.56 -8.26
CA HIS A 50 1.81 28.33 -9.29
C HIS A 50 1.43 27.81 -10.67
N VAL A 51 0.96 28.71 -11.54
CA VAL A 51 0.74 28.36 -12.95
C VAL A 51 2.10 28.17 -13.61
N SER A 52 2.41 26.95 -14.03
CA SER A 52 3.71 26.54 -14.58
C SER A 52 3.96 27.01 -16.03
N PHE A 53 3.00 27.70 -16.64
CA PHE A 53 3.03 28.14 -18.04
C PHE A 53 2.38 29.52 -18.21
N GLU A 54 2.54 30.13 -19.39
CA GLU A 54 2.12 31.52 -19.66
C GLU A 54 0.60 31.74 -19.51
N PRO A 55 0.13 32.55 -18.53
CA PRO A 55 -1.30 32.84 -18.33
C PRO A 55 -1.98 33.47 -19.55
N GLU A 56 -1.26 34.24 -20.36
CA GLU A 56 -1.83 34.84 -21.58
C GLU A 56 -2.30 33.79 -22.60
N LYS A 57 -1.66 32.62 -22.66
CA LYS A 57 -2.08 31.55 -23.58
C LYS A 57 -3.38 30.86 -23.14
N LEU A 58 -3.80 31.01 -21.88
CA LEU A 58 -5.07 30.50 -21.36
C LEU A 58 -6.25 31.43 -21.66
N ARG A 59 -5.96 32.72 -21.84
CA ARG A 59 -6.95 33.78 -22.01
C ARG A 59 -7.88 33.43 -23.18
N ASN A 60 -9.19 33.45 -22.92
CA ASN A 60 -10.24 33.14 -23.89
C ASN A 60 -10.13 31.75 -24.54
N ARG A 61 -9.38 30.81 -23.92
CA ARG A 61 -9.11 29.49 -24.49
C ARG A 61 -9.45 28.34 -23.57
N ASN A 62 -9.05 28.42 -22.30
CA ASN A 62 -9.12 27.29 -21.37
C ASN A 62 -9.85 27.60 -20.07
N ILE A 63 -9.77 28.84 -19.59
CA ILE A 63 -10.36 29.23 -18.31
C ILE A 63 -10.61 30.73 -18.24
N GLU A 64 -11.66 31.11 -17.51
CA GLU A 64 -11.96 32.49 -17.13
C GLU A 64 -11.67 32.70 -15.63
N ASN A 65 -11.48 33.94 -15.21
CA ASN A 65 -11.24 34.28 -13.81
C ASN A 65 -10.06 33.52 -13.17
N LEU A 66 -8.97 33.31 -13.91
CA LEU A 66 -7.77 32.62 -13.44
C LEU A 66 -7.24 33.22 -12.12
N ILE A 67 -7.00 32.35 -11.13
CA ILE A 67 -6.36 32.70 -9.84
C ILE A 67 -5.14 31.84 -9.51
N GLY A 68 -4.88 30.76 -10.26
CA GLY A 68 -3.80 29.79 -10.00
C GLY A 68 -4.09 28.44 -10.66
N SER A 69 -3.36 27.42 -10.24
CA SER A 69 -3.55 26.02 -10.66
C SER A 69 -3.78 25.11 -9.45
N VAL A 70 -4.27 23.89 -9.74
CA VAL A 70 -4.32 22.78 -8.77
C VAL A 70 -3.42 21.68 -9.30
N ASP A 71 -2.46 21.25 -8.48
CA ASP A 71 -1.54 20.18 -8.83
C ASP A 71 -2.16 18.82 -8.48
N LEU A 72 -2.19 17.91 -9.47
CA LEU A 72 -2.60 16.52 -9.28
C LEU A 72 -1.35 15.62 -9.37
N PRO A 73 -1.13 14.69 -8.41
CA PRO A 73 -0.02 13.75 -8.51
C PRO A 73 -0.10 12.93 -9.80
N LEU A 74 0.98 12.94 -10.58
CA LEU A 74 1.09 12.20 -11.83
C LEU A 74 1.93 10.93 -11.61
N GLY A 75 1.28 9.77 -11.76
CA GLY A 75 1.93 8.46 -11.77
C GLY A 75 2.02 7.88 -13.17
N ILE A 76 2.75 6.77 -13.29
CA ILE A 76 2.90 6.03 -14.54
C ILE A 76 2.57 4.56 -14.33
N ALA A 77 1.73 3.99 -15.20
CA ALA A 77 1.44 2.57 -15.24
C ALA A 77 1.94 1.93 -16.53
N GLY A 78 2.39 0.67 -16.45
CA GLY A 78 2.94 -0.07 -17.58
C GLY A 78 4.33 -0.67 -17.31
N PRO A 79 5.07 -1.06 -18.35
CA PRO A 79 4.71 -0.96 -19.77
C PRO A 79 3.51 -1.85 -20.15
N LEU A 80 2.71 -1.41 -21.12
CA LEU A 80 1.53 -2.13 -21.65
C LEU A 80 1.65 -2.30 -23.17
N THR A 81 1.59 -3.54 -23.65
CA THR A 81 1.66 -3.88 -25.07
C THR A 81 0.26 -3.92 -25.68
N VAL A 82 0.05 -3.17 -26.76
CA VAL A 82 -1.22 -3.05 -27.49
C VAL A 82 -1.00 -3.42 -28.95
N ARG A 83 -1.90 -4.25 -29.49
CA ARG A 83 -1.95 -4.72 -30.88
C ARG A 83 -3.33 -4.43 -31.44
N GLY A 84 -3.54 -3.15 -31.74
CA GLY A 84 -4.78 -2.60 -32.25
C GLY A 84 -4.80 -2.42 -33.76
N ASP A 85 -5.89 -1.85 -34.27
CA ASP A 85 -5.98 -1.42 -35.67
C ASP A 85 -5.20 -0.12 -35.94
N ALA A 86 -5.00 0.69 -34.89
CA ALA A 86 -4.24 1.93 -34.94
C ALA A 86 -2.94 1.85 -34.12
N ALA A 87 -3.00 1.34 -32.89
CA ALA A 87 -1.88 1.25 -31.96
C ALA A 87 -1.16 -0.10 -32.11
N ASP A 88 0.12 -0.09 -32.45
CA ASP A 88 0.95 -1.31 -32.51
C ASP A 88 2.28 -1.03 -31.81
N GLY A 89 2.39 -1.47 -30.55
CA GLY A 89 3.58 -1.21 -29.76
C GLY A 89 3.40 -1.34 -28.27
N THR A 90 4.36 -0.81 -27.53
CA THR A 90 4.35 -0.77 -26.06
C THR A 90 4.29 0.67 -25.58
N TYR A 91 3.37 0.92 -24.66
CA TYR A 91 3.03 2.26 -24.19
C TYR A 91 3.16 2.36 -22.67
N TYR A 92 3.31 3.60 -22.19
CA TYR A 92 3.19 3.91 -20.77
C TYR A 92 1.97 4.78 -20.55
N ILE A 93 1.23 4.48 -19.48
CA ILE A 93 -0.06 5.10 -19.18
C ILE A 93 0.16 6.16 -18.09
N PRO A 94 0.17 7.46 -18.43
CA PRO A 94 0.19 8.52 -17.43
C PRO A 94 -1.17 8.58 -16.72
N MET A 95 -1.14 8.69 -15.39
CA MET A 95 -2.35 8.68 -14.56
C MET A 95 -2.24 9.77 -13.49
N ALA A 96 -3.04 10.83 -13.63
CA ALA A 96 -3.12 11.92 -12.65
C ALA A 96 -4.24 11.62 -11.63
N THR A 97 -3.89 11.30 -10.39
CA THR A 97 -4.87 10.87 -9.39
C THR A 97 -4.41 11.14 -7.96
N THR A 98 -5.36 11.30 -7.05
CA THR A 98 -5.15 11.33 -5.59
C THR A 98 -5.60 10.04 -4.91
N GLU A 99 -6.17 9.10 -5.66
CA GLU A 99 -6.57 7.78 -5.15
C GLU A 99 -5.34 6.88 -5.00
N GLY A 100 -4.99 6.56 -3.75
CA GLY A 100 -3.93 5.61 -3.44
C GLY A 100 -4.23 4.24 -4.05
N THR A 101 -3.18 3.52 -4.45
CA THR A 101 -3.20 2.19 -5.10
C THR A 101 -3.70 2.15 -6.55
N LEU A 102 -4.37 3.17 -7.07
CA LEU A 102 -4.92 3.14 -8.43
C LEU A 102 -3.84 2.84 -9.48
N VAL A 103 -2.76 3.64 -9.50
CA VAL A 103 -1.65 3.47 -10.46
C VAL A 103 -0.94 2.12 -10.28
N ALA A 104 -0.74 1.70 -9.03
CA ALA A 104 -0.10 0.41 -8.73
C ALA A 104 -0.97 -0.79 -9.18
N SER A 105 -2.29 -0.69 -8.99
CA SER A 105 -3.26 -1.68 -9.44
C SER A 105 -3.27 -1.77 -10.96
N THR A 106 -3.33 -0.65 -11.67
CA THR A 106 -3.25 -0.61 -13.14
C THR A 106 -1.92 -1.19 -13.65
N SER A 107 -0.80 -0.87 -13.01
CA SER A 107 0.52 -1.45 -13.33
C SER A 107 0.57 -2.97 -13.16
N ARG A 108 -0.06 -3.50 -12.10
CA ARG A 108 -0.18 -4.95 -11.87
C ARG A 108 -0.98 -5.62 -12.99
N GLY A 109 -2.10 -5.02 -13.39
CA GLY A 109 -2.90 -5.49 -14.52
C GLY A 109 -2.14 -5.43 -15.85
N ALA A 110 -1.42 -4.33 -16.10
CA ALA A 110 -0.60 -4.16 -17.30
C ALA A 110 0.52 -5.21 -17.38
N LYS A 111 1.13 -5.56 -16.24
CA LYS A 111 2.08 -6.67 -16.15
C LYS A 111 1.45 -8.00 -16.55
N ALA A 112 0.26 -8.32 -16.04
CA ALA A 112 -0.44 -9.56 -16.36
C ALA A 112 -0.76 -9.65 -17.87
N LEU A 113 -1.30 -8.58 -18.46
CA LEU A 113 -1.62 -8.51 -19.88
C LEU A 113 -0.36 -8.64 -20.76
N ARG A 114 0.73 -7.93 -20.41
CA ARG A 114 1.99 -7.99 -21.15
C ARG A 114 2.62 -9.38 -21.12
N LEU A 115 2.60 -10.06 -19.98
CA LEU A 115 3.08 -11.45 -19.86
C LEU A 115 2.21 -12.44 -20.63
N SER A 116 1.01 -12.03 -21.05
CA SER A 116 0.05 -12.83 -21.78
C SER A 116 -0.01 -12.50 -23.28
N GLY A 117 0.97 -11.75 -23.80
CA GLY A 117 1.06 -11.40 -25.23
C GLY A 117 0.56 -10.00 -25.60
N GLY A 118 0.01 -9.26 -24.64
CA GLY A 118 -0.53 -7.91 -24.82
C GLY A 118 -2.06 -7.90 -24.97
N VAL A 119 -2.59 -6.74 -25.38
CA VAL A 119 -4.03 -6.52 -25.60
C VAL A 119 -4.28 -6.34 -27.09
N SER A 120 -5.28 -7.04 -27.64
CA SER A 120 -5.80 -6.72 -28.97
C SER A 120 -6.89 -5.66 -28.84
N ALA A 121 -6.90 -4.67 -29.73
CA ALA A 121 -7.89 -3.61 -29.72
C ALA A 121 -8.42 -3.34 -31.13
N VAL A 122 -9.63 -2.81 -31.23
CA VAL A 122 -10.18 -2.25 -32.46
C VAL A 122 -10.98 -1.01 -32.14
N SER A 123 -10.88 0.01 -33.00
CA SER A 123 -11.53 1.29 -32.82
C SER A 123 -12.31 1.71 -34.06
N GLU A 124 -13.56 2.11 -33.87
CA GLU A 124 -14.40 2.66 -34.92
C GLU A 124 -14.85 4.07 -34.53
N TYR A 125 -14.55 5.04 -35.39
CA TYR A 125 -15.00 6.40 -35.14
C TYR A 125 -16.46 6.59 -35.57
N LYS A 126 -17.35 6.73 -34.58
CA LYS A 126 -18.79 6.96 -34.77
C LYS A 126 -19.15 8.43 -34.98
N GLY A 127 -18.17 9.32 -34.81
CA GLY A 127 -18.29 10.77 -34.94
C GLY A 127 -18.79 11.47 -33.68
N MET A 128 -18.42 12.75 -33.54
CA MET A 128 -18.88 13.61 -32.46
C MET A 128 -20.31 14.09 -32.73
N THR A 129 -21.18 14.02 -31.73
CA THR A 129 -22.60 14.29 -31.93
C THR A 129 -23.09 15.58 -31.31
N ARG A 130 -24.06 16.21 -31.99
CA ARG A 130 -24.87 17.32 -31.48
C ARG A 130 -26.31 17.14 -31.95
N ALA A 131 -27.26 17.46 -31.07
CA ALA A 131 -28.68 17.24 -31.35
C ALA A 131 -29.50 18.51 -31.09
N PRO A 132 -29.74 19.37 -32.10
CA PRO A 132 -30.65 20.49 -31.99
C PRO A 132 -32.09 20.04 -31.77
N LEU A 133 -32.84 20.82 -31.00
CA LEU A 133 -34.27 20.68 -30.79
C LEU A 133 -35.01 21.70 -31.66
N LEU A 134 -35.76 21.19 -32.63
CA LEU A 134 -36.66 21.97 -33.46
C LEU A 134 -38.11 21.82 -32.98
N ARG A 135 -38.90 22.87 -33.19
CA ARG A 135 -40.35 22.85 -32.98
C ARG A 135 -41.06 23.00 -34.31
N VAL A 136 -42.01 22.09 -34.55
CA VAL A 136 -42.82 22.02 -35.77
C VAL A 136 -44.31 22.32 -35.46
N PRO A 137 -45.13 22.69 -36.47
CA PRO A 137 -46.55 22.98 -36.27
C PRO A 137 -47.39 21.80 -35.76
N GLY A 138 -47.04 20.57 -36.16
CA GLY A 138 -47.81 19.37 -35.83
C GLY A 138 -47.08 18.09 -36.23
N VAL A 139 -47.65 16.94 -35.86
CA VAL A 139 -47.02 15.63 -36.07
C VAL A 139 -46.76 15.35 -37.55
N GLY A 140 -47.78 15.54 -38.40
CA GLY A 140 -47.66 15.32 -39.85
C GLY A 140 -46.61 16.22 -40.51
N ARG A 141 -46.60 17.50 -40.17
CA ARG A 141 -45.57 18.43 -40.65
C ARG A 141 -44.16 18.02 -40.20
N GLY A 142 -44.01 17.50 -38.99
CA GLY A 142 -42.71 16.95 -38.55
C GLY A 142 -42.23 15.78 -39.41
N GLN A 143 -43.13 14.91 -39.87
CA GLN A 143 -42.78 13.83 -40.80
C GLN A 143 -42.37 14.37 -42.18
N GLU A 144 -43.03 15.41 -42.67
CA GLU A 144 -42.61 16.10 -43.91
C GLU A 144 -41.21 16.69 -43.77
N ILE A 145 -40.91 17.33 -42.63
CA ILE A 145 -39.56 17.88 -42.36
C ILE A 145 -38.52 16.75 -42.29
N ILE A 146 -38.84 15.61 -41.65
CA ILE A 146 -37.95 14.45 -41.63
C ILE A 146 -37.66 13.92 -43.04
N ALA A 147 -38.68 13.83 -43.90
CA ALA A 147 -38.51 13.41 -45.29
C ALA A 147 -37.66 14.43 -46.07
N TRP A 148 -37.95 15.72 -45.92
CA TRP A 148 -37.19 16.80 -46.55
C TRP A 148 -35.73 16.78 -46.14
N ILE A 149 -35.42 16.57 -44.85
CA ILE A 149 -34.05 16.48 -44.34
C ILE A 149 -33.28 15.32 -45.00
N LYS A 150 -33.94 14.18 -45.21
CA LYS A 150 -33.32 13.01 -45.88
C LYS A 150 -33.03 13.31 -47.35
N GLU A 151 -33.97 13.93 -48.06
CA GLU A 151 -33.81 14.30 -49.47
C GLU A 151 -32.72 15.38 -49.67
N ASN A 152 -32.55 16.26 -48.66
CA ASN A 152 -31.61 17.38 -48.71
C ASN A 152 -30.35 17.14 -47.88
N PHE A 153 -29.99 15.88 -47.57
CA PHE A 153 -28.82 15.57 -46.75
C PHE A 153 -27.53 16.17 -47.33
N SER A 154 -27.33 16.11 -48.66
CA SER A 154 -26.15 16.68 -49.32
C SER A 154 -26.04 18.20 -49.09
N LEU A 155 -27.16 18.92 -49.22
CA LEU A 155 -27.23 20.36 -49.01
C LEU A 155 -26.89 20.73 -47.55
N LEU A 156 -27.40 19.96 -46.59
CA LEU A 156 -27.12 20.16 -45.17
C LEU A 156 -25.66 19.78 -44.82
N SER A 157 -25.11 18.76 -45.47
CA SER A 157 -23.69 18.42 -45.37
C SER A 157 -22.80 19.55 -45.89
N ASP A 158 -23.15 20.18 -47.00
CA ASP A 158 -22.41 21.34 -47.54
C ASP A 158 -22.48 22.54 -46.60
N ALA A 159 -23.63 22.78 -45.95
CA ALA A 159 -23.77 23.82 -44.94
C ALA A 159 -22.84 23.59 -43.74
N ALA A 160 -22.67 22.35 -43.28
CA ALA A 160 -21.69 22.02 -42.25
C ALA A 160 -20.24 22.24 -42.73
N ALA A 161 -19.91 21.79 -43.95
CA ALA A 161 -18.55 21.89 -44.51
C ALA A 161 -18.07 23.34 -44.69
N GLN A 162 -18.99 24.30 -44.85
CA GLN A 162 -18.65 25.74 -44.91
C GLN A 162 -18.17 26.30 -43.57
N THR A 163 -18.43 25.61 -42.45
CA THR A 163 -18.03 26.09 -41.12
C THR A 163 -16.58 25.77 -40.76
N SER A 164 -16.01 24.69 -41.31
CA SER A 164 -14.63 24.27 -41.08
C SER A 164 -14.17 23.25 -42.11
N SER A 165 -12.89 23.29 -42.50
CA SER A 165 -12.27 22.25 -43.32
C SER A 165 -12.06 20.92 -42.60
N HIS A 166 -12.13 20.90 -41.26
CA HIS A 166 -11.93 19.72 -40.43
C HIS A 166 -13.23 19.05 -39.98
N ILE A 167 -14.39 19.46 -40.54
CA ILE A 167 -15.68 18.87 -40.21
C ILE A 167 -16.36 18.23 -41.42
N LYS A 168 -16.92 17.05 -41.21
CA LYS A 168 -17.77 16.37 -42.19
C LYS A 168 -18.99 15.78 -41.51
N LEU A 169 -20.20 16.07 -42.01
CA LEU A 169 -21.42 15.41 -41.54
C LEU A 169 -21.40 13.93 -41.98
N LEU A 170 -21.53 13.02 -41.02
CA LEU A 170 -21.52 11.57 -41.24
C LEU A 170 -22.92 10.99 -41.28
N ASP A 171 -23.74 11.36 -40.29
CA ASP A 171 -25.10 10.86 -40.14
C ASP A 171 -26.01 11.93 -39.52
N MET A 172 -27.30 11.81 -39.76
CA MET A 172 -28.32 12.67 -39.19
C MET A 172 -29.60 11.88 -38.94
N THR A 173 -29.82 11.55 -37.67
CA THR A 173 -30.99 10.80 -37.22
C THR A 173 -32.01 11.72 -36.57
N ALA A 174 -33.26 11.67 -37.05
CA ALA A 174 -34.35 12.49 -36.52
C ALA A 174 -35.21 11.70 -35.53
N HIS A 175 -35.53 12.31 -34.39
CA HIS A 175 -36.43 11.75 -33.37
C HIS A 175 -37.57 12.73 -33.12
N GLN A 176 -38.81 12.31 -33.28
CA GLN A 176 -39.97 13.18 -33.08
C GLN A 176 -40.80 12.75 -31.87
N LEU A 177 -41.15 13.72 -31.03
CA LEU A 177 -42.14 13.58 -29.96
C LEU A 177 -43.18 14.71 -30.08
N GLY A 178 -44.36 14.39 -30.62
CA GLY A 178 -45.39 15.40 -30.87
C GLY A 178 -44.90 16.51 -31.80
N ARG A 179 -44.77 17.73 -31.27
CA ARG A 179 -44.33 18.93 -32.00
C ARG A 179 -42.83 19.20 -31.86
N GLU A 180 -42.11 18.33 -31.18
CA GLU A 180 -40.68 18.43 -30.94
C GLU A 180 -39.93 17.45 -31.82
N LEU A 181 -38.87 17.93 -32.46
CA LEU A 181 -38.05 17.17 -33.39
C LEU A 181 -36.58 17.38 -33.03
N TRP A 182 -35.93 16.32 -32.55
CA TRP A 182 -34.49 16.30 -32.34
C TRP A 182 -33.78 15.80 -33.59
N LEU A 183 -32.70 16.48 -33.97
CA LEU A 183 -31.86 16.05 -35.09
C LEU A 183 -30.48 15.66 -34.57
N ARG A 184 -30.29 14.39 -34.23
CA ARG A 184 -29.01 13.86 -33.77
C ARG A 184 -28.06 13.73 -34.96
N MET A 185 -27.17 14.70 -35.12
CA MET A 185 -26.15 14.71 -36.15
C MET A 185 -24.84 14.17 -35.61
N SER A 186 -24.14 13.37 -36.40
CA SER A 186 -22.79 12.89 -36.13
C SER A 186 -21.81 13.50 -37.14
N PHE A 187 -20.65 13.93 -36.65
CA PHE A 187 -19.63 14.61 -37.45
C PHE A 187 -18.27 13.94 -37.29
N ASP A 188 -17.53 13.81 -38.40
CA ASP A 188 -16.09 13.61 -38.34
C ASP A 188 -15.42 14.93 -37.98
N THR A 189 -14.62 14.95 -36.92
CA THR A 189 -13.91 16.14 -36.43
C THR A 189 -12.40 15.98 -36.44
N ASP A 190 -11.90 15.08 -37.30
CA ASP A 190 -10.48 14.82 -37.54
C ASP A 190 -9.76 14.33 -36.26
N GLU A 191 -8.79 15.09 -35.73
CA GLU A 191 -8.05 14.80 -34.50
C GLU A 191 -8.62 15.48 -33.24
N ALA A 192 -9.55 16.42 -33.42
CA ALA A 192 -10.18 17.10 -32.31
C ALA A 192 -11.32 16.26 -31.73
N MET A 193 -11.57 16.39 -30.43
CA MET A 193 -12.81 15.86 -29.83
C MET A 193 -14.04 16.50 -30.49
N GLY A 194 -13.93 17.78 -30.90
CA GLY A 194 -14.79 18.35 -31.92
C GLY A 194 -16.09 19.02 -31.45
N MET A 195 -16.35 19.12 -30.15
CA MET A 195 -17.64 19.62 -29.65
C MET A 195 -18.00 21.04 -30.10
N ASN A 196 -17.03 21.97 -30.12
CA ASN A 196 -17.27 23.35 -30.60
C ASN A 196 -17.57 23.36 -32.10
N MET A 197 -16.79 22.60 -32.88
CA MET A 197 -16.95 22.47 -34.33
C MET A 197 -18.33 21.90 -34.69
N ALA A 198 -18.72 20.81 -34.04
CA ALA A 198 -20.03 20.18 -34.20
C ALA A 198 -21.18 21.13 -33.81
N THR A 199 -20.98 21.99 -32.82
CA THR A 199 -22.00 22.97 -32.40
C THR A 199 -22.20 24.06 -33.45
N ILE A 200 -21.11 24.61 -34.00
CA ILE A 200 -21.17 25.63 -35.07
C ILE A 200 -21.79 25.05 -36.34
N ALA A 201 -21.37 23.86 -36.75
CA ALA A 201 -21.94 23.17 -37.91
C ALA A 201 -23.42 22.84 -37.73
N SER A 202 -23.81 22.39 -36.54
CA SER A 202 -25.22 22.14 -36.22
C SER A 202 -26.05 23.41 -36.26
N GLN A 203 -25.48 24.57 -35.88
CA GLN A 203 -26.15 25.86 -35.95
C GLN A 203 -26.37 26.25 -37.42
N ALA A 204 -25.34 26.13 -38.26
CA ALA A 204 -25.46 26.39 -39.69
C ALA A 204 -26.52 25.49 -40.36
N ILE A 205 -26.56 24.20 -40.00
CA ILE A 205 -27.59 23.27 -40.47
C ILE A 205 -28.98 23.70 -39.99
N ALA A 206 -29.15 24.02 -38.71
CA ALA A 206 -30.42 24.44 -38.15
C ALA A 206 -30.93 25.76 -38.77
N ASP A 207 -30.03 26.72 -39.00
CA ASP A 207 -30.33 27.99 -39.68
C ASP A 207 -30.79 27.73 -41.11
N HIS A 208 -30.15 26.79 -41.82
CA HIS A 208 -30.58 26.40 -43.16
C HIS A 208 -31.97 25.75 -43.16
N ILE A 209 -32.23 24.82 -42.22
CA ILE A 209 -33.54 24.16 -42.09
C ILE A 209 -34.65 25.18 -41.80
N THR A 210 -34.42 26.10 -40.87
CA THR A 210 -35.42 27.12 -40.46
C THR A 210 -35.62 28.20 -41.52
N LYS A 211 -34.60 28.50 -42.33
CA LYS A 211 -34.71 29.39 -43.49
C LYS A 211 -35.58 28.79 -44.59
N GLU A 212 -35.36 27.53 -44.94
CA GLU A 212 -36.12 26.83 -45.99
C GLU A 212 -37.52 26.39 -45.50
N ASN A 213 -37.72 26.30 -44.18
CA ASN A 213 -38.99 25.95 -43.55
C ASN A 213 -39.38 26.98 -42.47
N PRO A 214 -39.96 28.13 -42.84
CA PRO A 214 -40.24 29.24 -41.91
C PRO A 214 -41.22 28.91 -40.77
N ASP A 215 -41.96 27.81 -40.90
CA ASP A 215 -42.90 27.30 -39.90
C ASP A 215 -42.21 26.42 -38.83
N VAL A 216 -40.92 26.15 -38.99
CA VAL A 216 -40.06 25.41 -38.05
C VAL A 216 -39.20 26.40 -37.27
N THR A 217 -39.10 26.22 -35.96
CA THR A 217 -38.29 27.08 -35.09
C THR A 217 -37.23 26.28 -34.36
N LEU A 218 -35.99 26.75 -34.34
CA LEU A 218 -34.94 26.22 -33.46
C LEU A 218 -35.24 26.63 -32.02
N VAL A 219 -35.46 25.65 -31.13
CA VAL A 219 -35.71 25.87 -29.70
C VAL A 219 -34.39 25.92 -28.94
N ALA A 220 -33.50 24.97 -29.23
CA ALA A 220 -32.19 24.89 -28.59
C ALA A 220 -31.20 24.15 -29.50
N ILE A 221 -29.96 24.62 -29.57
CA ILE A 221 -28.91 23.95 -30.34
C ILE A 221 -28.51 22.59 -29.73
N SER A 222 -28.74 22.40 -28.43
CA SER A 222 -28.48 21.16 -27.70
C SER A 222 -29.71 20.73 -26.92
N GLY A 223 -30.53 19.89 -27.53
CA GLY A 223 -31.77 19.32 -26.96
C GLY A 223 -31.56 18.08 -26.08
N ASN A 224 -30.36 17.86 -25.55
CA ASN A 224 -30.00 16.69 -24.73
C ASN A 224 -30.10 15.31 -25.39
N LEU A 225 -30.27 15.22 -26.72
CA LEU A 225 -30.25 13.95 -27.47
C LEU A 225 -28.90 13.69 -28.17
N CYS A 226 -27.82 14.39 -27.77
CA CYS A 226 -26.49 14.19 -28.31
C CYS A 226 -25.94 12.79 -27.96
N VAL A 227 -25.78 12.36 -26.69
CA VAL A 227 -25.89 13.08 -25.40
C VAL A 227 -24.50 13.46 -24.91
N ASP A 228 -24.34 14.64 -24.33
CA ASP A 228 -23.04 15.20 -23.94
C ASP A 228 -22.99 15.38 -22.43
N LYS A 229 -22.06 14.67 -21.75
CA LYS A 229 -21.79 14.79 -20.30
C LYS A 229 -22.94 14.32 -19.39
N LYS A 230 -23.80 13.42 -19.89
CA LYS A 230 -24.86 12.76 -19.10
C LYS A 230 -24.93 11.28 -19.49
N PRO A 231 -25.22 10.38 -18.53
CA PRO A 231 -25.38 8.96 -18.83
C PRO A 231 -26.54 8.77 -19.82
N SER A 232 -26.35 7.95 -20.84
CA SER A 232 -27.36 7.82 -21.91
C SER A 232 -27.26 6.52 -22.70
N ALA A 233 -28.39 5.80 -22.74
CA ALA A 233 -28.56 4.61 -23.56
C ALA A 233 -28.36 4.88 -25.06
N ILE A 234 -28.62 6.09 -25.56
CA ILE A 234 -28.42 6.38 -26.99
C ILE A 234 -26.93 6.40 -27.35
N ASN A 235 -26.07 6.85 -26.43
CA ASN A 235 -24.61 6.81 -26.65
C ASN A 235 -24.13 5.36 -26.63
N THR A 236 -24.72 4.52 -25.80
CA THR A 236 -24.47 3.08 -25.76
C THR A 236 -24.88 2.39 -27.05
N LEU A 237 -26.06 2.71 -27.59
CA LEU A 237 -26.64 2.00 -28.74
C LEU A 237 -26.13 2.49 -30.09
N MET A 238 -25.91 3.80 -30.24
CA MET A 238 -25.54 4.43 -31.51
C MET A 238 -24.09 4.91 -31.56
N GLY A 239 -23.38 4.85 -30.44
CA GLY A 239 -22.05 5.40 -30.29
C GLY A 239 -22.01 6.93 -30.26
N ARG A 240 -20.86 7.46 -29.82
CA ARG A 240 -20.50 8.89 -29.88
C ARG A 240 -19.00 9.04 -29.62
N GLY A 241 -18.28 9.74 -30.50
CA GLY A 241 -16.82 9.73 -30.51
C GLY A 241 -16.30 8.40 -31.06
N TYR A 242 -15.35 7.78 -30.38
CA TYR A 242 -14.88 6.44 -30.73
C TYR A 242 -15.70 5.37 -30.02
N GLN A 243 -15.99 4.28 -30.72
CA GLN A 243 -16.36 3.01 -30.13
C GLN A 243 -15.12 2.12 -30.14
N VAL A 244 -14.78 1.51 -29.01
CA VAL A 244 -13.55 0.71 -28.86
C VAL A 244 -13.88 -0.63 -28.23
N GLN A 245 -13.26 -1.70 -28.74
CA GLN A 245 -13.26 -3.01 -28.13
C GLN A 245 -11.82 -3.43 -27.85
N ALA A 246 -11.60 -4.13 -26.75
CA ALA A 246 -10.28 -4.63 -26.39
C ALA A 246 -10.38 -5.98 -25.69
N GLU A 247 -9.47 -6.89 -25.99
CA GLU A 247 -9.46 -8.24 -25.42
C GLU A 247 -8.05 -8.79 -25.15
N ALA A 248 -7.98 -9.76 -24.26
CA ALA A 248 -6.78 -10.56 -23.98
C ALA A 248 -7.15 -11.95 -23.43
N VAL A 249 -6.25 -12.91 -23.62
CA VAL A 249 -6.31 -14.23 -23.00
C VAL A 249 -5.14 -14.37 -22.03
N ILE A 250 -5.42 -14.61 -20.76
CA ILE A 250 -4.43 -14.61 -19.68
C ILE A 250 -4.23 -16.05 -19.19
N PRO A 251 -3.02 -16.64 -19.29
CA PRO A 251 -2.77 -17.99 -18.79
C PRO A 251 -3.03 -18.10 -17.28
N ALA A 252 -3.56 -19.23 -16.82
CA ALA A 252 -3.85 -19.49 -15.41
C ALA A 252 -2.61 -19.31 -14.50
N SER A 253 -1.42 -19.64 -15.01
CA SER A 253 -0.15 -19.38 -14.31
C SER A 253 0.09 -17.89 -14.05
N VAL A 254 -0.19 -17.03 -15.02
CA VAL A 254 -0.08 -15.57 -14.85
C VAL A 254 -1.14 -15.05 -13.89
N VAL A 255 -2.36 -15.61 -13.94
CA VAL A 255 -3.42 -15.28 -12.97
C VAL A 255 -2.99 -15.65 -11.55
N ALA A 256 -2.40 -16.82 -11.35
CA ALA A 256 -1.88 -17.23 -10.05
C ALA A 256 -0.71 -16.35 -9.59
N ASP A 257 0.33 -16.20 -10.41
CA ASP A 257 1.60 -15.59 -10.01
C ASP A 257 1.53 -14.05 -9.90
N VAL A 258 0.71 -13.41 -10.73
CA VAL A 258 0.60 -11.95 -10.78
C VAL A 258 -0.67 -11.49 -10.09
N LEU A 259 -1.79 -12.16 -10.34
CA LEU A 259 -3.12 -11.75 -9.87
C LEU A 259 -3.53 -12.44 -8.56
N ASN A 260 -2.73 -13.39 -8.05
CA ASN A 260 -2.92 -14.07 -6.76
C ASN A 260 -4.32 -14.66 -6.59
N THR A 261 -4.87 -15.23 -7.66
CA THR A 261 -6.22 -15.81 -7.67
C THR A 261 -6.34 -16.84 -8.80
N THR A 262 -7.56 -17.27 -9.13
CA THR A 262 -7.85 -18.21 -10.22
C THR A 262 -8.75 -17.58 -11.30
N PRO A 263 -8.70 -18.07 -12.55
CA PRO A 263 -9.63 -17.66 -13.60
C PRO A 263 -11.10 -17.74 -13.18
N ASP A 264 -11.52 -18.86 -12.59
CA ASP A 264 -12.90 -19.08 -12.14
C ASP A 264 -13.34 -18.06 -11.09
N ALA A 265 -12.47 -17.71 -10.15
CA ALA A 265 -12.80 -16.73 -9.11
C ALA A 265 -12.99 -15.33 -9.71
N ILE A 266 -12.17 -14.94 -10.69
CA ILE A 266 -12.33 -13.67 -11.41
C ILE A 266 -13.64 -13.65 -12.21
N ALA A 267 -13.93 -14.72 -12.96
CA ALA A 267 -15.17 -14.85 -13.73
C ALA A 267 -16.42 -14.80 -12.82
N ALA A 268 -16.37 -15.48 -11.67
CA ALA A 268 -17.44 -15.43 -10.68
C ALA A 268 -17.66 -14.02 -10.12
N VAL A 269 -16.59 -13.25 -9.86
CA VAL A 269 -16.70 -11.85 -9.47
C VAL A 269 -17.31 -11.01 -10.59
N ASN A 270 -16.89 -11.18 -11.84
CA ASN A 270 -17.47 -10.44 -12.96
C ASN A 270 -18.98 -10.67 -13.07
N ILE A 271 -19.43 -11.93 -13.08
CA ILE A 271 -20.86 -12.27 -13.14
C ILE A 271 -21.61 -11.75 -11.90
N GLY A 272 -21.12 -12.05 -10.71
CA GLY A 272 -21.84 -11.72 -9.46
C GLY A 272 -21.89 -10.23 -9.14
N LYS A 273 -20.74 -9.53 -9.21
CA LYS A 273 -20.62 -8.11 -8.88
C LYS A 273 -21.09 -7.22 -10.01
N VAL A 274 -20.53 -7.43 -11.21
CA VAL A 274 -20.70 -6.47 -12.32
C VAL A 274 -22.04 -6.68 -13.00
N TRP A 275 -22.33 -7.91 -13.44
CA TRP A 275 -23.55 -8.20 -14.19
C TRP A 275 -24.78 -8.29 -13.30
N HIS A 276 -24.83 -9.25 -12.36
CA HIS A 276 -25.99 -9.43 -11.49
C HIS A 276 -26.19 -8.22 -10.57
N GLY A 277 -25.12 -7.75 -9.92
CA GLY A 277 -25.16 -6.55 -9.09
C GLY A 277 -25.59 -5.30 -9.86
N GLY A 278 -25.04 -5.07 -11.05
CA GLY A 278 -25.42 -3.95 -11.91
C GLY A 278 -26.88 -4.02 -12.38
N ALA A 279 -27.36 -5.21 -12.72
CA ALA A 279 -28.76 -5.42 -13.11
C ALA A 279 -29.74 -5.10 -11.97
N ILE A 280 -29.44 -5.58 -10.76
CA ILE A 280 -30.26 -5.30 -9.57
C ILE A 280 -30.21 -3.80 -9.21
N ALA A 281 -29.06 -3.16 -9.38
CA ALA A 281 -28.87 -1.73 -9.11
C ALA A 281 -29.54 -0.80 -10.15
N GLY A 282 -29.98 -1.34 -11.30
CA GLY A 282 -30.53 -0.54 -12.39
C GLY A 282 -29.46 0.28 -13.14
N THR A 283 -28.23 -0.23 -13.20
CA THR A 283 -27.12 0.43 -13.88
C THR A 283 -27.39 0.51 -15.40
N ALA A 284 -27.36 1.73 -15.95
CA ALA A 284 -27.56 1.98 -17.38
C ALA A 284 -26.22 2.15 -18.09
N GLY A 285 -25.81 1.15 -18.89
CA GLY A 285 -24.66 1.25 -19.80
C GLY A 285 -23.27 1.23 -19.16
N ALA A 286 -23.14 0.90 -17.87
CA ALA A 286 -21.86 0.87 -17.15
C ALA A 286 -21.67 -0.44 -16.36
N PHE A 287 -21.66 -1.57 -17.07
CA PHE A 287 -21.39 -2.89 -16.49
C PHE A 287 -19.89 -3.15 -16.44
N ASN A 288 -19.22 -2.47 -15.52
CA ASN A 288 -17.80 -2.62 -15.23
C ASN A 288 -17.50 -2.43 -13.73
N ALA A 289 -16.25 -2.64 -13.30
CA ALA A 289 -15.89 -2.42 -11.91
C ALA A 289 -15.47 -0.97 -11.63
N HIS A 290 -14.56 -0.39 -12.41
CA HIS A 290 -14.05 0.97 -12.17
C HIS A 290 -13.50 1.69 -13.40
N PHE A 291 -14.13 1.56 -14.58
CA PHE A 291 -13.66 2.25 -15.80
C PHE A 291 -13.47 3.76 -15.58
N ALA A 292 -14.37 4.38 -14.81
CA ALA A 292 -14.33 5.79 -14.49
C ALA A 292 -13.04 6.23 -13.80
N ASN A 293 -12.44 5.40 -12.94
CA ASN A 293 -11.17 5.73 -12.27
C ASN A 293 -10.02 5.84 -13.27
N ILE A 294 -9.93 4.89 -14.21
CA ILE A 294 -8.88 4.87 -15.23
C ILE A 294 -9.08 6.01 -16.22
N VAL A 295 -10.31 6.20 -16.72
CA VAL A 295 -10.66 7.30 -17.63
C VAL A 295 -10.36 8.64 -16.98
N ALA A 296 -10.76 8.86 -15.73
CA ALA A 296 -10.51 10.11 -15.01
C ALA A 296 -9.02 10.41 -14.89
N ALA A 297 -8.24 9.42 -14.46
CA ALA A 297 -6.81 9.60 -14.24
C ALA A 297 -6.05 9.89 -15.55
N VAL A 298 -6.41 9.20 -16.64
CA VAL A 298 -5.81 9.41 -17.96
C VAL A 298 -6.29 10.73 -18.58
N TYR A 299 -7.57 11.06 -18.49
CA TYR A 299 -8.13 12.30 -19.05
C TYR A 299 -7.52 13.53 -18.38
N ALA A 300 -7.37 13.51 -17.05
CA ALA A 300 -6.69 14.54 -16.29
C ALA A 300 -5.23 14.69 -16.71
N ALA A 301 -4.52 13.57 -16.85
CA ALA A 301 -3.12 13.57 -17.26
C ALA A 301 -2.90 14.09 -18.69
N THR A 302 -3.85 13.87 -19.61
CA THR A 302 -3.64 14.07 -21.05
C THR A 302 -4.43 15.25 -21.64
N GLY A 303 -5.10 16.03 -20.80
CA GLY A 303 -5.76 17.28 -21.18
C GLY A 303 -7.09 17.10 -21.92
N GLN A 304 -7.76 15.97 -21.68
CA GLN A 304 -9.11 15.71 -22.18
C GLN A 304 -10.16 16.46 -21.34
N ASP A 305 -11.41 16.52 -21.81
CA ASP A 305 -12.51 17.11 -21.06
C ASP A 305 -12.97 16.15 -19.95
N LEU A 306 -12.70 16.50 -18.68
CA LEU A 306 -13.03 15.65 -17.54
C LEU A 306 -14.54 15.37 -17.41
N ALA A 307 -15.41 16.25 -17.91
CA ALA A 307 -16.85 15.99 -17.83
C ALA A 307 -17.29 14.85 -18.78
N HIS A 308 -16.46 14.47 -19.76
CA HIS A 308 -16.68 13.31 -20.61
C HIS A 308 -16.31 11.98 -19.97
N ILE A 309 -15.82 11.96 -18.71
CA ILE A 309 -15.72 10.70 -17.94
C ILE A 309 -17.08 10.00 -17.89
N VAL A 310 -18.18 10.76 -17.82
CA VAL A 310 -19.56 10.23 -17.83
C VAL A 310 -19.88 9.44 -19.10
N ASP A 311 -19.29 9.82 -20.23
CA ASP A 311 -19.47 9.17 -21.52
C ASP A 311 -18.46 8.02 -21.68
N ALA A 312 -17.17 8.34 -21.55
CA ALA A 312 -16.05 7.42 -21.79
C ALA A 312 -15.94 6.26 -20.78
N ALA A 313 -16.57 6.37 -19.61
CA ALA A 313 -16.62 5.29 -18.62
C ALA A 313 -17.84 4.37 -18.76
N GLN A 314 -18.80 4.70 -19.65
CA GLN A 314 -19.83 3.75 -20.03
C GLN A 314 -19.18 2.62 -20.83
N GLY A 315 -19.56 1.39 -20.53
CA GLY A 315 -18.98 0.21 -21.14
C GLY A 315 -19.30 -1.06 -20.39
N TYR A 316 -18.91 -2.15 -21.03
CA TYR A 316 -19.18 -3.52 -20.62
C TYR A 316 -17.86 -4.26 -20.48
N ILE A 317 -17.76 -5.15 -19.49
CA ILE A 317 -16.63 -6.07 -19.36
C ILE A 317 -17.11 -7.50 -19.13
N THR A 318 -16.51 -8.41 -19.87
CA THR A 318 -16.74 -9.85 -19.79
C THR A 318 -15.43 -10.51 -19.37
N MET A 319 -15.53 -11.43 -18.41
CA MET A 319 -14.41 -12.25 -17.97
C MET A 319 -14.87 -13.71 -17.85
N GLU A 320 -14.27 -14.59 -18.62
CA GLU A 320 -14.66 -16.00 -18.75
C GLU A 320 -13.46 -16.90 -18.48
N ALA A 321 -13.64 -17.88 -17.59
CA ALA A 321 -12.66 -18.94 -17.42
C ALA A 321 -12.77 -19.89 -18.63
N ASP A 322 -11.67 -20.08 -19.34
CA ASP A 322 -11.58 -20.96 -20.51
C ASP A 322 -10.40 -21.93 -20.34
N GLY A 323 -10.71 -23.12 -19.83
CA GLY A 323 -9.73 -24.15 -19.50
C GLY A 323 -8.64 -23.61 -18.56
N ASP A 324 -7.39 -23.63 -19.02
CA ASP A 324 -6.21 -23.14 -18.29
C ASP A 324 -5.94 -21.64 -18.53
N SER A 325 -6.98 -20.85 -18.84
CA SER A 325 -6.85 -19.43 -19.11
C SER A 325 -8.07 -18.61 -18.68
N LEU A 326 -7.91 -17.29 -18.67
CA LEU A 326 -8.96 -16.31 -18.47
C LEU A 326 -9.07 -15.45 -19.73
N TYR A 327 -10.19 -15.53 -20.43
CA TYR A 327 -10.55 -14.56 -21.47
C TYR A 327 -11.11 -13.32 -20.81
N VAL A 328 -10.60 -12.15 -21.19
CA VAL A 328 -11.13 -10.85 -20.77
C VAL A 328 -11.36 -9.95 -21.96
N ALA A 329 -12.51 -9.29 -22.00
CA ALA A 329 -12.84 -8.34 -23.05
C ALA A 329 -13.68 -7.19 -22.51
N LEU A 330 -13.47 -5.99 -23.08
CA LEU A 330 -14.30 -4.83 -22.82
C LEU A 330 -14.83 -4.18 -24.09
N THR A 331 -15.92 -3.44 -23.94
CA THR A 331 -16.49 -2.58 -24.98
C THR A 331 -16.80 -1.20 -24.42
N LEU A 332 -16.24 -0.18 -25.03
CA LEU A 332 -16.53 1.23 -24.77
C LEU A 332 -17.35 1.78 -25.95
N PRO A 333 -18.68 1.94 -25.82
CA PRO A 333 -19.51 2.38 -26.93
C PRO A 333 -19.31 3.86 -27.29
N SER A 334 -18.82 4.67 -26.35
CA SER A 334 -18.69 6.11 -26.55
C SER A 334 -17.50 6.69 -25.82
N VAL A 335 -16.42 6.96 -26.55
CA VAL A 335 -15.20 7.59 -26.04
C VAL A 335 -14.99 8.93 -26.76
N PRO A 336 -15.52 10.05 -26.22
CA PRO A 336 -15.14 11.38 -26.67
C PRO A 336 -13.68 11.67 -26.27
N ALA A 337 -12.77 11.68 -27.24
CA ALA A 337 -11.37 11.98 -27.05
C ALA A 337 -10.80 12.76 -28.25
N GLY A 338 -9.74 13.51 -28.02
CA GLY A 338 -9.00 14.21 -29.07
C GLY A 338 -7.54 14.41 -28.71
N THR A 339 -6.71 14.59 -29.73
CA THR A 339 -5.28 14.90 -29.56
C THR A 339 -4.97 16.37 -29.80
N VAL A 340 -5.92 17.11 -30.40
CA VAL A 340 -5.86 18.55 -30.66
C VAL A 340 -7.05 19.29 -30.03
N GLY A 341 -6.79 20.49 -29.50
CA GLY A 341 -7.80 21.38 -28.93
C GLY A 341 -8.03 21.19 -27.42
N GLY A 342 -8.86 22.03 -26.83
CA GLY A 342 -9.14 21.97 -25.37
C GLY A 342 -7.87 22.11 -24.53
N GLY A 343 -7.66 21.18 -23.60
CA GLY A 343 -6.48 21.15 -22.71
C GLY A 343 -5.26 20.43 -23.29
N THR A 344 -5.36 19.81 -24.47
CA THR A 344 -4.31 18.91 -24.98
C THR A 344 -3.01 19.63 -25.37
N TRP A 345 -3.05 20.95 -25.56
CA TRP A 345 -1.87 21.75 -25.91
C TRP A 345 -1.03 22.13 -24.69
N LEU A 346 -1.57 22.03 -23.47
CA LEU A 346 -0.85 22.37 -22.25
C LEU A 346 0.42 21.51 -22.13
N PRO A 347 1.58 22.06 -21.74
CA PRO A 347 2.87 21.38 -21.88
C PRO A 347 2.92 20.00 -21.22
N ASP A 348 2.47 19.90 -19.98
CA ASP A 348 2.51 18.66 -19.20
C ASP A 348 1.54 17.62 -19.78
N GLN A 349 0.33 18.06 -20.15
CA GLN A 349 -0.68 17.23 -20.79
C GLN A 349 -0.26 16.75 -22.18
N ALA A 350 0.44 17.59 -22.94
CA ALA A 350 1.00 17.24 -24.23
C ALA A 350 2.12 16.19 -24.09
N ALA A 351 3.01 16.36 -23.10
CA ALA A 351 4.05 15.40 -22.80
C ALA A 351 3.47 14.05 -22.35
N ALA A 352 2.49 14.07 -21.44
CA ALA A 352 1.79 12.87 -20.98
C ALA A 352 1.08 12.15 -22.14
N ARG A 353 0.30 12.87 -22.96
CA ARG A 353 -0.38 12.28 -24.12
C ARG A 353 0.60 11.57 -25.06
N LYS A 354 1.79 12.13 -25.28
CA LYS A 354 2.81 11.53 -26.14
C LYS A 354 3.22 10.12 -25.68
N LEU A 355 3.19 9.83 -24.37
CA LEU A 355 3.48 8.50 -23.83
C LEU A 355 2.45 7.43 -24.26
N MET A 356 1.24 7.85 -24.63
CA MET A 356 0.16 6.98 -25.10
C MET A 356 -0.01 6.96 -26.62
N THR A 357 0.61 7.89 -27.35
CA THR A 357 0.51 7.98 -28.82
C THR A 357 1.82 7.64 -29.53
N THR A 358 2.90 7.42 -28.79
CA THR A 358 4.21 7.05 -29.33
C THR A 358 4.70 5.80 -28.61
N ASP A 359 5.03 4.75 -29.37
CA ASP A 359 5.62 3.53 -28.84
C ASP A 359 7.00 3.81 -28.22
N THR A 360 7.38 3.00 -27.23
CA THR A 360 8.69 2.99 -26.56
C THR A 360 9.89 2.84 -27.49
N GLU A 361 9.74 2.25 -28.68
CA GLU A 361 10.82 2.22 -29.69
C GLU A 361 10.93 3.53 -30.51
N GLY A 362 10.08 4.51 -30.24
CA GLY A 362 10.07 5.81 -30.92
C GLY A 362 9.53 5.75 -32.35
N LYS A 363 8.89 4.65 -32.74
CA LYS A 363 8.23 4.53 -34.04
C LYS A 363 6.98 5.42 -34.05
N GLU A 364 6.99 6.44 -34.89
CA GLU A 364 5.77 7.19 -35.20
C GLU A 364 4.88 6.31 -36.08
N ALA A 365 3.59 6.26 -35.74
CA ALA A 365 2.61 5.61 -36.58
C ALA A 365 2.59 6.24 -37.98
N SER A 366 2.19 5.45 -38.98
CA SER A 366 1.98 5.96 -40.33
C SER A 366 1.10 7.21 -40.31
N SER A 367 1.40 8.21 -41.15
CA SER A 367 0.63 9.45 -41.26
C SER A 367 -0.84 9.24 -41.69
N ALA A 368 -1.19 8.03 -42.13
CA ALA A 368 -2.55 7.61 -42.43
C ALA A 368 -3.39 7.23 -41.18
N VAL A 369 -2.76 6.98 -40.03
CA VAL A 369 -3.42 6.59 -38.78
C VAL A 369 -3.66 7.82 -37.91
N LYS A 370 -4.91 8.03 -37.48
CA LYS A 370 -5.24 9.12 -36.55
C LYS A 370 -4.61 8.86 -35.18
N GLN A 371 -3.92 9.85 -34.61
CA GLN A 371 -3.37 9.76 -33.26
C GLN A 371 -4.46 9.58 -32.21
N SER A 372 -5.63 10.16 -32.42
CA SER A 372 -6.80 9.95 -31.57
C SER A 372 -7.28 8.49 -31.55
N ALA A 373 -7.15 7.75 -32.65
CA ALA A 373 -7.44 6.31 -32.67
C ALA A 373 -6.44 5.52 -31.82
N ILE A 374 -5.13 5.78 -31.97
CA ILE A 374 -4.08 5.18 -31.13
C ILE A 374 -4.37 5.44 -29.65
N PHE A 375 -4.67 6.70 -29.31
CA PHE A 375 -4.95 7.11 -27.93
C PHE A 375 -6.10 6.32 -27.32
N VAL A 376 -7.23 6.14 -28.03
CA VAL A 376 -8.40 5.45 -27.47
C VAL A 376 -8.20 3.94 -27.35
N GLU A 377 -7.42 3.32 -28.24
CA GLU A 377 -7.04 1.90 -28.11
C GLU A 377 -6.11 1.66 -26.92
N VAL A 378 -5.12 2.53 -26.72
CA VAL A 378 -4.22 2.46 -25.56
C VAL A 378 -4.97 2.76 -24.27
N LEU A 379 -5.93 3.68 -24.29
CA LEU A 379 -6.85 3.93 -23.17
C LEU A 379 -7.70 2.70 -22.85
N ALA A 380 -8.29 2.05 -23.86
CA ALA A 380 -9.08 0.82 -23.67
C ALA A 380 -8.23 -0.29 -23.05
N ALA A 381 -7.00 -0.48 -23.51
CA ALA A 381 -6.07 -1.44 -22.93
C ALA A 381 -5.73 -1.09 -21.46
N ALA A 382 -5.54 0.19 -21.14
CA ALA A 382 -5.32 0.65 -19.77
C ALA A 382 -6.54 0.41 -18.86
N ILE A 383 -7.74 0.62 -19.37
CA ILE A 383 -8.99 0.32 -18.67
C ILE A 383 -9.09 -1.17 -18.38
N LEU A 384 -8.82 -2.02 -19.38
CA LEU A 384 -8.81 -3.48 -19.24
C LEU A 384 -7.81 -3.92 -18.17
N ALA A 385 -6.60 -3.33 -18.16
CA ALA A 385 -5.58 -3.57 -17.15
C ALA A 385 -6.06 -3.22 -15.73
N GLY A 386 -6.62 -2.02 -15.55
CA GLY A 386 -7.16 -1.57 -14.28
C GLY A 386 -8.26 -2.49 -13.78
N ASP A 387 -9.26 -2.79 -14.62
CA ASP A 387 -10.42 -3.58 -14.23
C ASP A 387 -10.06 -5.04 -13.93
N LEU A 388 -9.16 -5.65 -14.71
CA LEU A 388 -8.61 -6.99 -14.45
C LEU A 388 -7.98 -7.08 -13.06
N SER A 389 -7.12 -6.11 -12.72
CA SER A 389 -6.41 -6.07 -11.44
C SER A 389 -7.37 -5.90 -10.25
N LEU A 390 -8.42 -5.06 -10.42
CA LEU A 390 -9.43 -4.88 -9.38
C LEU A 390 -10.30 -6.13 -9.20
N HIS A 391 -10.75 -6.76 -10.29
CA HIS A 391 -11.50 -8.02 -10.20
C HIS A 391 -10.70 -9.08 -9.46
N ALA A 392 -9.41 -9.24 -9.79
CA ALA A 392 -8.53 -10.16 -9.10
C ALA A 392 -8.36 -9.84 -7.61
N ALA A 393 -8.17 -8.57 -7.26
CA ALA A 393 -8.04 -8.16 -5.86
C ALA A 393 -9.32 -8.43 -5.06
N ILE A 394 -10.50 -8.29 -5.67
CA ILE A 394 -11.78 -8.64 -5.04
C ILE A 394 -11.90 -10.16 -4.90
N ALA A 395 -11.59 -10.91 -5.95
CA ALA A 395 -11.62 -12.38 -5.95
C ALA A 395 -10.70 -12.99 -4.87
N ALA A 396 -9.55 -12.36 -4.64
CA ALA A 396 -8.58 -12.78 -3.62
C ALA A 396 -8.86 -12.24 -2.20
N GLY A 397 -9.92 -11.44 -1.99
CA GLY A 397 -10.22 -10.81 -0.69
C GLY A 397 -9.25 -9.69 -0.28
N GLN A 398 -8.45 -9.17 -1.20
CA GLN A 398 -7.33 -8.26 -0.93
C GLN A 398 -7.68 -6.76 -0.99
N LEU A 399 -8.90 -6.40 -1.38
CA LEU A 399 -9.28 -4.99 -1.63
C LEU A 399 -9.12 -4.09 -0.38
N SER A 400 -9.60 -4.55 0.78
CA SER A 400 -9.49 -3.80 2.04
C SER A 400 -8.06 -3.71 2.55
N ALA A 401 -7.26 -4.76 2.36
CA ALA A 401 -5.85 -4.80 2.79
C ALA A 401 -4.99 -3.84 1.94
N ALA A 402 -5.20 -3.80 0.62
CA ALA A 402 -4.48 -2.90 -0.28
C ALA A 402 -4.72 -1.41 0.05
N HIS A 403 -5.95 -1.01 0.35
CA HIS A 403 -6.28 0.37 0.74
C HIS A 403 -5.76 0.75 2.13
N LYS A 404 -5.68 -0.20 3.08
CA LYS A 404 -5.07 0.05 4.41
C LYS A 404 -3.56 0.24 4.31
N LYS A 405 -2.89 -0.51 3.44
CA LYS A 405 -1.43 -0.55 3.26
C LYS A 405 -0.80 0.79 2.89
N ILE A 406 -1.51 1.66 2.15
CA ILE A 406 -1.00 2.98 1.75
C ILE A 406 -1.33 4.08 2.76
N ARG A 407 -2.42 3.94 3.54
CA ARG A 407 -2.84 4.97 4.49
C ARG A 407 -1.99 5.05 5.76
N SER A 408 -1.25 4.00 6.14
CA SER A 408 -0.56 3.97 7.43
C SER A 408 0.83 4.61 7.43
N GLY A 409 1.46 4.85 6.26
CA GLY A 409 2.84 5.34 6.20
C GLY A 409 3.85 4.43 6.94
N GLN A 410 3.45 3.19 7.28
CA GLN A 410 4.26 2.26 8.06
C GLN A 410 5.19 1.49 7.12
N THR A 411 6.48 1.49 7.44
CA THR A 411 7.50 0.71 6.74
C THR A 411 7.39 -0.74 7.18
N HIS A 412 6.94 -1.62 6.28
CA HIS A 412 6.90 -3.06 6.55
C HIS A 412 8.30 -3.68 6.44
N MET A 413 8.73 -4.40 7.48
CA MET A 413 9.96 -5.21 7.42
C MET A 413 9.65 -6.56 6.78
N LYS A 414 9.85 -6.67 5.47
CA LYS A 414 9.68 -7.94 4.75
C LYS A 414 10.81 -8.90 5.09
N VAL A 415 10.47 -10.11 5.53
CA VAL A 415 11.43 -11.21 5.67
C VAL A 415 11.52 -11.98 4.34
N PRO A 416 12.71 -12.17 3.77
CA PRO A 416 12.89 -12.98 2.57
C PRO A 416 12.43 -14.44 2.79
N ALA A 417 11.83 -15.03 1.75
CA ALA A 417 11.35 -16.41 1.83
C ALA A 417 12.48 -17.38 2.20
N ASN A 418 12.14 -18.40 3.00
CA ASN A 418 13.04 -19.46 3.48
C ASN A 418 14.18 -18.99 4.40
N THR A 419 14.05 -17.84 5.08
CA THR A 419 15.01 -17.43 6.13
C THR A 419 14.46 -17.79 7.51
N GLY A 420 15.25 -18.48 8.33
CA GLY A 420 14.77 -19.03 9.60
C GLY A 420 15.87 -19.50 10.53
N ILE A 421 15.47 -20.08 11.66
CA ILE A 421 16.35 -20.66 12.66
C ILE A 421 16.81 -22.04 12.17
N ILE A 422 18.11 -22.27 12.10
CA ILE A 422 18.73 -23.57 11.80
C ILE A 422 18.86 -24.39 13.08
N THR A 423 19.37 -23.77 14.14
CA THR A 423 19.59 -24.40 15.45
C THR A 423 19.60 -23.33 16.54
N TYR A 424 19.46 -23.76 17.79
CA TYR A 424 19.51 -22.89 18.95
C TYR A 424 20.11 -23.59 20.16
N GLY A 425 20.49 -22.80 21.16
CA GLY A 425 21.01 -23.25 22.44
C GLY A 425 20.67 -22.25 23.54
N ALA A 426 20.62 -22.73 24.79
CA ALA A 426 20.39 -21.90 25.95
C ALA A 426 21.43 -22.20 27.04
N ALA A 427 21.75 -21.20 27.86
CA ALA A 427 22.59 -21.35 29.04
C ALA A 427 21.88 -20.74 30.24
N ILE A 428 21.54 -21.58 31.21
CA ILE A 428 20.86 -21.18 32.42
C ILE A 428 21.75 -21.56 33.61
N PRO A 429 22.17 -20.60 34.46
CA PRO A 429 22.96 -20.86 35.65
C PRO A 429 22.36 -21.99 36.49
N ARG A 430 23.17 -22.75 37.24
CA ARG A 430 22.63 -23.80 38.13
C ARG A 430 22.13 -23.26 39.45
N ARG A 431 22.67 -22.13 39.94
CA ARG A 431 22.32 -21.60 41.26
C ARG A 431 20.93 -20.93 41.22
N ARG A 432 20.13 -21.13 42.27
CA ARG A 432 18.79 -20.55 42.42
C ARG A 432 18.64 -19.93 43.79
N ILE A 433 17.87 -18.84 43.89
CA ILE A 433 17.40 -18.31 45.17
C ILE A 433 15.88 -18.18 45.13
N LYS A 434 15.21 -18.61 46.20
CA LYS A 434 13.77 -18.45 46.35
C LYS A 434 13.44 -16.99 46.67
N THR A 435 12.37 -16.47 46.09
CA THR A 435 11.91 -15.12 46.42
C THR A 435 11.52 -14.98 47.89
N SER A 436 11.07 -16.08 48.51
CA SER A 436 10.80 -16.17 49.95
C SER A 436 12.03 -15.95 50.82
N GLU A 437 13.21 -16.38 50.36
CA GLU A 437 14.47 -16.21 51.11
C GLU A 437 14.94 -14.75 51.07
N ILE A 438 14.79 -14.08 49.92
CA ILE A 438 15.02 -12.64 49.79
C ILE A 438 14.05 -11.86 50.68
N ALA A 439 12.75 -12.21 50.65
CA ALA A 439 11.72 -11.55 51.44
C ALA A 439 12.00 -11.68 52.95
N ARG A 440 12.44 -12.86 53.40
CA ARG A 440 12.82 -13.14 54.79
C ARG A 440 13.92 -12.18 55.29
N VAL A 441 14.96 -11.95 54.49
CA VAL A 441 16.07 -11.05 54.87
C VAL A 441 15.62 -9.60 54.97
N TRP A 442 14.73 -9.17 54.10
CA TRP A 442 14.18 -7.81 54.10
C TRP A 442 12.96 -7.61 55.01
N GLY A 443 12.58 -8.61 55.80
CA GLY A 443 11.43 -8.53 56.72
C GLY A 443 10.09 -8.34 56.00
N LYS A 444 9.96 -8.84 54.76
CA LYS A 444 8.71 -8.80 53.97
C LYS A 444 8.02 -10.15 54.02
N GLU A 445 6.68 -10.14 53.91
CA GLU A 445 5.87 -11.36 53.86
C GLU A 445 6.13 -12.17 52.57
N PRO A 446 6.72 -13.38 52.66
CA PRO A 446 7.13 -14.16 51.49
C PRO A 446 6.00 -14.45 50.50
N GLU A 447 4.83 -14.83 51.00
CA GLU A 447 3.67 -15.20 50.19
C GLU A 447 3.14 -14.00 49.40
N SER A 448 3.16 -12.80 50.01
CA SER A 448 2.75 -11.57 49.34
C SER A 448 3.66 -11.23 48.15
N ILE A 449 4.97 -11.46 48.27
CA ILE A 449 5.94 -11.19 47.19
C ILE A 449 5.78 -12.24 46.08
N ALA A 450 5.76 -13.52 46.45
CA ALA A 450 5.63 -14.61 45.49
C ALA A 450 4.31 -14.52 44.72
N GLN A 451 3.18 -14.23 45.38
CA GLN A 451 1.90 -14.02 44.70
C GLN A 451 1.85 -12.71 43.91
N GLY A 452 2.43 -11.62 44.43
CA GLY A 452 2.41 -10.32 43.79
C GLY A 452 3.14 -10.31 42.44
N LEU A 453 4.30 -10.95 42.36
CA LEU A 453 5.11 -11.03 41.14
C LEU A 453 4.84 -12.30 40.33
N GLY A 454 4.36 -13.36 40.99
CA GLY A 454 4.25 -14.72 40.43
C GLY A 454 5.62 -15.35 40.13
N VAL A 455 6.69 -14.87 40.77
CA VAL A 455 8.05 -15.42 40.67
C VAL A 455 8.35 -16.17 41.97
N LEU A 456 8.64 -17.47 41.85
CA LEU A 456 8.87 -18.37 42.98
C LEU A 456 10.37 -18.40 43.34
N GLU A 457 11.19 -18.41 42.31
CA GLU A 457 12.64 -18.40 42.39
C GLU A 457 13.23 -17.72 41.16
N LYS A 458 14.49 -17.31 41.28
CA LYS A 458 15.25 -16.71 40.19
C LYS A 458 16.63 -17.34 40.10
N THR A 459 17.22 -17.30 38.92
CA THR A 459 18.58 -17.77 38.73
C THR A 459 19.59 -16.81 39.37
N VAL A 460 20.74 -17.36 39.74
CA VAL A 460 21.87 -16.64 40.32
C VAL A 460 23.11 -17.06 39.53
N PRO A 461 23.86 -16.14 38.91
CA PRO A 461 25.12 -16.51 38.29
C PRO A 461 26.11 -16.98 39.36
N ALA A 462 26.96 -17.96 39.01
CA ALA A 462 28.16 -18.27 39.77
C ALA A 462 29.18 -17.12 39.71
N ALA A 463 30.22 -17.17 40.53
CA ALA A 463 31.22 -16.09 40.59
C ALA A 463 32.05 -15.95 39.31
N ASP A 464 32.06 -16.99 38.48
CA ASP A 464 32.72 -17.11 37.18
C ASP A 464 31.71 -17.04 36.01
N GLU A 465 30.44 -16.72 36.28
CA GLU A 465 29.40 -16.52 35.27
C GLU A 465 29.03 -15.03 35.15
N ASP A 466 29.03 -14.54 33.92
CA ASP A 466 28.63 -13.20 33.49
C ASP A 466 27.90 -13.28 32.14
N ALA A 467 27.45 -12.14 31.61
CA ALA A 467 26.73 -12.12 30.33
C ALA A 467 27.58 -12.68 29.16
N ALA A 468 28.90 -12.52 29.16
CA ALA A 468 29.75 -13.01 28.08
C ALA A 468 29.95 -14.54 28.13
N SER A 469 30.25 -15.07 29.31
CA SER A 469 30.41 -16.52 29.53
C SER A 469 29.11 -17.30 29.30
N LEU A 470 27.97 -16.75 29.70
CA LEU A 470 26.66 -17.34 29.39
C LEU A 470 26.36 -17.29 27.88
N ALA A 471 26.70 -16.19 27.20
CA ALA A 471 26.58 -16.09 25.74
C ALA A 471 27.42 -17.16 25.03
N VAL A 472 28.67 -17.37 25.47
CA VAL A 472 29.57 -18.42 24.96
C VAL A 472 28.94 -19.80 25.15
N GLN A 473 28.43 -20.12 26.35
CA GLN A 473 27.81 -21.42 26.63
C GLN A 473 26.58 -21.68 25.75
N ALA A 474 25.68 -20.68 25.62
CA ALA A 474 24.49 -20.81 24.79
C ALA A 474 24.86 -20.99 23.31
N ALA A 475 25.86 -20.25 22.83
CA ALA A 475 26.36 -20.35 21.47
C ALA A 475 27.04 -21.69 21.18
N GLN A 476 27.85 -22.20 22.12
CA GLN A 476 28.45 -23.53 22.03
C GLN A 476 27.38 -24.62 21.95
N SER A 477 26.33 -24.51 22.78
CA SER A 477 25.17 -25.41 22.70
C SER A 477 24.46 -25.32 21.35
N ALA A 478 24.25 -24.11 20.81
CA ALA A 478 23.58 -23.93 19.52
C ALA A 478 24.37 -24.58 18.38
N VAL A 479 25.69 -24.38 18.36
CA VAL A 479 26.59 -24.97 17.35
C VAL A 479 26.69 -26.49 17.51
N ALA A 480 26.73 -27.00 18.74
CA ALA A 480 26.81 -28.44 19.01
C ALA A 480 25.52 -29.20 18.65
N ASN A 481 24.37 -28.53 18.59
CA ASN A 481 23.08 -29.13 18.26
C ASN A 481 22.86 -29.32 16.74
N ALA A 482 23.81 -28.94 15.89
CA ALA A 482 23.68 -29.10 14.44
C ALA A 482 25.00 -29.54 13.77
N ASP A 483 24.91 -30.60 12.97
CA ASP A 483 26.02 -31.03 12.12
C ASP A 483 26.05 -30.25 10.80
N GLY A 484 27.25 -29.89 10.34
CA GLY A 484 27.44 -29.30 9.01
C GLY A 484 26.87 -27.88 8.87
N LEU A 485 26.90 -27.07 9.92
CA LEU A 485 26.49 -25.67 9.85
C LEU A 485 27.27 -24.89 8.78
N PRO A 486 26.60 -23.99 8.03
CA PRO A 486 27.30 -23.03 7.17
C PRO A 486 28.25 -22.14 7.98
N ALA A 487 29.21 -21.52 7.29
CA ALA A 487 30.12 -20.58 7.94
C ALA A 487 29.34 -19.41 8.56
N ILE A 488 29.58 -19.16 9.85
CA ILE A 488 28.95 -18.05 10.58
C ILE A 488 29.60 -16.73 10.12
N GLY A 489 28.87 -15.96 9.30
CA GLY A 489 29.34 -14.69 8.77
C GLY A 489 29.05 -13.47 9.65
N ALA A 490 28.24 -13.63 10.70
CA ALA A 490 27.92 -12.57 11.66
C ALA A 490 27.65 -13.11 13.07
N ILE A 491 28.10 -12.38 14.10
CA ILE A 491 27.77 -12.65 15.52
C ILE A 491 27.27 -11.37 16.18
N TYR A 492 26.02 -11.40 16.66
CA TYR A 492 25.36 -10.26 17.28
C TYR A 492 24.86 -10.63 18.67
N THR A 493 25.44 -10.02 19.70
CA THR A 493 25.09 -10.27 21.10
C THR A 493 24.38 -9.07 21.71
N GLY A 494 23.15 -9.25 22.17
CA GLY A 494 22.39 -8.26 22.93
C GLY A 494 22.48 -8.50 24.43
N SER A 495 22.87 -7.47 25.18
CA SER A 495 22.93 -7.50 26.65
C SER A 495 22.74 -6.09 27.22
N GLU A 496 22.27 -6.01 28.46
CA GLU A 496 22.30 -4.78 29.28
C GLU A 496 23.44 -4.81 30.32
N SER A 497 24.04 -5.98 30.50
CA SER A 497 25.01 -6.30 31.53
C SER A 497 26.31 -6.86 30.94
N HIS A 498 26.69 -6.34 29.76
CA HIS A 498 28.01 -6.60 29.18
C HIS A 498 29.12 -6.39 30.24
N PRO A 499 30.06 -7.33 30.40
CA PRO A 499 31.14 -7.20 31.39
C PRO A 499 32.12 -6.07 31.04
N TYR A 500 32.16 -5.66 29.77
CA TYR A 500 32.98 -4.56 29.29
C TYR A 500 32.10 -3.50 28.64
N THR A 501 32.38 -2.22 28.91
CA THR A 501 31.67 -1.09 28.30
C THR A 501 32.00 -0.89 26.83
N VAL A 502 33.19 -1.30 26.37
CA VAL A 502 33.68 -1.06 25.00
C VAL A 502 34.14 -2.34 24.28
N LYS A 503 34.69 -3.32 25.01
CA LYS A 503 35.20 -4.56 24.41
C LYS A 503 34.02 -5.43 23.98
N SER A 504 34.07 -5.93 22.75
CA SER A 504 32.95 -6.69 22.19
C SER A 504 32.77 -8.05 22.85
N THR A 505 31.53 -8.36 23.24
CA THR A 505 31.10 -9.70 23.67
C THR A 505 30.99 -10.65 22.49
N SER A 506 30.47 -10.18 21.36
CA SER A 506 30.37 -10.97 20.12
C SER A 506 31.73 -11.45 19.61
N ALA A 507 32.78 -10.63 19.76
CA ALA A 507 34.15 -11.06 19.44
C ALA A 507 34.67 -12.14 20.41
N ILE A 508 34.33 -12.06 21.70
CA ILE A 508 34.66 -13.11 22.69
C ILE A 508 33.99 -14.43 22.31
N VAL A 509 32.71 -14.37 21.90
CA VAL A 509 31.96 -15.56 21.46
C VAL A 509 32.59 -16.17 20.20
N GLY A 510 32.91 -15.36 19.19
CA GLY A 510 33.52 -15.86 17.96
C GLY A 510 34.86 -16.56 18.21
N GLU A 511 35.72 -15.99 19.05
CA GLU A 511 36.99 -16.60 19.46
C GLU A 511 36.76 -17.91 20.24
N ALA A 512 35.82 -17.93 21.19
CA ALA A 512 35.52 -19.11 22.00
C ALA A 512 34.91 -20.27 21.20
N LEU A 513 34.25 -19.96 20.08
CA LEU A 513 33.74 -20.95 19.13
C LEU A 513 34.80 -21.40 18.09
N GLY A 514 35.94 -20.71 18.01
CA GLY A 514 36.96 -20.96 17.00
C GLY A 514 36.51 -20.63 15.58
N ILE A 515 35.59 -19.67 15.41
CA ILE A 515 35.13 -19.21 14.09
C ILE A 515 36.27 -18.45 13.40
N GLU A 516 36.54 -18.76 12.13
CA GLU A 516 37.57 -18.04 11.37
C GLU A 516 37.30 -16.53 11.33
N HIS A 517 38.34 -15.69 11.32
CA HIS A 517 38.28 -14.23 11.47
C HIS A 517 37.52 -13.45 10.35
N SER A 518 36.77 -14.14 9.48
CA SER A 518 35.97 -13.57 8.40
C SER A 518 34.48 -13.51 8.76
N TYR A 519 34.15 -12.80 9.84
CA TYR A 519 32.77 -12.50 10.25
C TYR A 519 32.64 -11.05 10.72
N THR A 520 31.43 -10.49 10.64
CA THR A 520 31.11 -9.22 11.29
C THR A 520 30.62 -9.45 12.71
N ALA A 521 31.05 -8.62 13.66
CA ALA A 521 30.66 -8.71 15.05
C ALA A 521 30.14 -7.35 15.54
N ALA A 522 29.00 -7.37 16.22
CA ALA A 522 28.46 -6.16 16.86
C ALA A 522 27.66 -6.55 18.11
N ASP A 523 27.81 -5.77 19.18
CA ASP A 523 26.95 -5.90 20.34
C ASP A 523 25.81 -4.89 20.26
N THR A 524 24.65 -5.27 20.77
CA THR A 524 23.44 -4.45 20.73
C THR A 524 23.01 -4.09 22.14
N GLU A 525 22.58 -2.85 22.32
CA GLU A 525 22.02 -2.35 23.57
C GLU A 525 20.69 -1.66 23.28
N PHE A 526 19.60 -2.20 23.82
CA PHE A 526 18.28 -1.55 23.89
C PHE A 526 17.47 -2.23 24.99
N ALA A 527 17.97 -2.13 26.22
CA ALA A 527 17.39 -2.83 27.36
C ALA A 527 17.09 -4.32 27.02
N CYS A 528 15.98 -4.86 27.54
CA CYS A 528 15.68 -6.28 27.42
C CYS A 528 15.28 -6.75 25.99
N LYS A 529 15.21 -5.85 25.00
CA LYS A 529 15.00 -6.24 23.58
C LYS A 529 16.30 -6.33 22.77
N ALA A 530 17.45 -6.07 23.37
CA ALA A 530 18.73 -6.10 22.67
C ALA A 530 18.94 -7.42 21.90
N GLY A 531 18.64 -8.56 22.53
CA GLY A 531 18.76 -9.87 21.89
C GLY A 531 17.89 -10.02 20.63
N THR A 532 16.65 -9.50 20.64
CA THR A 532 15.79 -9.53 19.44
C THR A 532 16.19 -8.52 18.38
N ALA A 533 16.80 -7.39 18.76
CA ALA A 533 17.40 -6.47 17.80
C ALA A 533 18.59 -7.13 17.06
N GLY A 534 19.43 -7.88 17.78
CA GLY A 534 20.46 -8.73 17.20
C GLY A 534 19.89 -9.78 16.23
N LEU A 535 18.77 -10.42 16.61
CA LEU A 535 18.06 -11.36 15.75
C LEU A 535 17.57 -10.73 14.44
N GLN A 536 16.96 -9.53 14.50
CA GLN A 536 16.54 -8.80 13.28
C GLN A 536 17.72 -8.43 12.38
N ALA A 537 18.85 -8.02 12.97
CA ALA A 537 20.05 -7.66 12.21
C ALA A 537 20.63 -8.88 11.47
N VAL A 538 20.78 -10.01 12.17
CA VAL A 538 21.23 -11.28 11.57
C VAL A 538 20.24 -11.77 10.52
N LEU A 539 18.94 -11.65 10.77
CA LEU A 539 17.89 -11.97 9.79
C LEU A 539 18.01 -11.14 8.51
N GLY A 540 18.32 -9.84 8.63
CA GLY A 540 18.55 -8.97 7.47
C GLY A 540 19.81 -9.34 6.68
N LEU A 541 20.90 -9.68 7.37
CA LEU A 541 22.16 -10.09 6.72
C LEU A 541 22.01 -11.42 5.98
N THR A 542 21.35 -12.40 6.60
CA THR A 542 21.10 -13.72 5.98
C THR A 542 20.10 -13.61 4.83
N GLY A 543 18.97 -12.93 5.06
CA GLY A 543 17.92 -12.77 4.06
C GLY A 543 18.34 -11.95 2.83
N SER A 544 19.31 -11.04 2.97
CA SER A 544 19.88 -10.30 1.82
C SER A 544 20.87 -11.11 0.99
N GLY A 545 21.27 -12.30 1.48
CA GLY A 545 22.31 -13.12 0.85
C GLY A 545 23.73 -12.63 1.09
N MET A 546 23.94 -11.66 2.00
CA MET A 546 25.29 -11.19 2.36
C MET A 546 26.09 -12.24 3.13
N ILE A 547 25.41 -13.09 3.91
CA ILE A 547 25.98 -14.22 4.64
C ILE A 547 25.03 -15.43 4.54
N GLU A 548 25.57 -16.65 4.62
CA GLU A 548 24.75 -17.88 4.60
C GLU A 548 24.10 -18.18 5.96
N ALA A 549 24.85 -17.97 7.04
CA ALA A 549 24.38 -18.12 8.41
C ALA A 549 24.97 -17.03 9.32
N GLY A 550 24.23 -16.68 10.37
CA GLY A 550 24.69 -15.79 11.43
C GLY A 550 24.13 -16.19 12.79
N LEU A 551 24.77 -15.71 13.85
CA LEU A 551 24.47 -16.05 15.23
C LEU A 551 23.91 -14.83 15.97
N ALA A 552 22.67 -14.94 16.44
CA ALA A 552 22.01 -13.93 17.27
C ALA A 552 21.88 -14.43 18.71
N ILE A 553 22.31 -13.62 19.68
CA ILE A 553 22.40 -14.02 21.09
C ILE A 553 21.75 -12.96 21.96
N GLY A 554 20.88 -13.36 22.89
CA GLY A 554 20.50 -12.55 24.04
C GLY A 554 21.11 -13.12 25.30
N SER A 555 21.79 -12.30 26.10
CA SER A 555 22.46 -12.77 27.31
C SER A 555 22.49 -11.68 28.38
N ASP A 556 22.18 -12.02 29.63
CA ASP A 556 22.29 -11.08 30.74
C ASP A 556 22.51 -11.76 32.08
N THR A 557 23.22 -11.06 32.97
CA THR A 557 23.13 -11.19 34.42
C THR A 557 22.41 -9.95 34.96
N ALA A 558 21.08 -10.01 35.07
CA ALA A 558 20.25 -8.85 35.34
C ALA A 558 20.62 -8.17 36.67
N GLN A 559 20.81 -6.85 36.59
CA GLN A 559 21.27 -6.04 37.71
C GLN A 559 20.10 -5.49 38.51
N SER A 560 20.16 -5.64 39.84
CA SER A 560 19.16 -5.12 40.78
C SER A 560 19.84 -4.66 42.07
N ARG A 561 19.33 -3.60 42.70
CA ARG A 561 19.88 -3.12 43.98
C ARG A 561 19.35 -3.98 45.14
N PRO A 562 20.17 -4.32 46.15
CA PRO A 562 19.68 -4.95 47.38
C PRO A 562 18.47 -4.21 47.97
N GLY A 563 17.38 -4.93 48.23
CA GLY A 563 16.16 -4.42 48.84
C GLY A 563 15.15 -3.81 47.87
N ASP A 564 15.55 -3.61 46.61
CA ASP A 564 14.71 -3.07 45.54
C ASP A 564 13.65 -4.08 45.05
N ALA A 565 12.60 -3.59 44.40
CA ALA A 565 11.56 -4.45 43.82
C ALA A 565 12.08 -5.38 42.72
N LEU A 566 13.08 -4.94 41.94
CA LEU A 566 13.70 -5.76 40.89
C LEU A 566 14.49 -6.93 41.45
N GLU A 567 14.94 -6.87 42.71
CA GLU A 567 15.74 -7.95 43.30
C GLU A 567 15.00 -9.28 43.30
N TYR A 568 13.67 -9.26 43.39
CA TYR A 568 12.85 -10.47 43.44
C TYR A 568 12.66 -11.12 42.06
N SER A 569 12.93 -10.41 40.96
CA SER A 569 12.76 -10.95 39.60
C SER A 569 14.05 -10.96 38.79
N ALA A 570 15.06 -10.15 39.08
CA ALA A 570 16.30 -10.07 38.28
C ALA A 570 17.08 -11.40 38.30
N GLY A 571 17.10 -12.10 37.17
CA GLY A 571 17.77 -13.37 36.95
C GLY A 571 18.90 -13.25 35.92
N ALA A 572 19.41 -14.40 35.49
CA ALA A 572 20.50 -14.54 34.55
C ALA A 572 20.28 -15.75 33.63
N ALA A 573 20.52 -15.57 32.33
CA ALA A 573 20.48 -16.63 31.33
C ALA A 573 21.03 -16.10 30.00
N ALA A 574 21.25 -17.01 29.05
CA ALA A 574 21.47 -16.68 27.64
C ALA A 574 20.71 -17.64 26.73
N ALA A 575 20.39 -17.17 25.52
CA ALA A 575 19.90 -17.98 24.42
C ALA A 575 20.52 -17.50 23.11
N ALA A 576 20.95 -18.45 22.28
CA ALA A 576 21.64 -18.23 21.03
C ALA A 576 20.92 -18.95 19.89
N PHE A 577 20.77 -18.28 18.75
CA PHE A 577 20.06 -18.77 17.57
C PHE A 577 20.96 -18.62 16.35
N VAL A 578 21.20 -19.72 15.65
CA VAL A 578 21.82 -19.70 14.33
C VAL A 578 20.70 -19.52 13.32
N VAL A 579 20.76 -18.44 12.56
CA VAL A 579 19.79 -18.08 11.52
C VAL A 579 20.45 -18.27 10.16
N GLY A 580 19.70 -18.77 9.18
CA GLY A 580 20.16 -18.89 7.80
C GLY A 580 19.01 -19.24 6.85
N THR A 581 19.35 -19.69 5.64
CA THR A 581 18.38 -19.89 4.55
C THR A 581 18.17 -21.35 4.14
N GLN A 582 18.88 -22.28 4.77
CA GLN A 582 18.86 -23.71 4.44
C GLN A 582 18.73 -24.53 5.72
N ASN A 583 18.04 -25.68 5.63
CA ASN A 583 17.86 -26.62 6.74
C ASN A 583 17.31 -25.98 8.02
N VAL A 584 16.39 -25.02 7.87
CA VAL A 584 15.79 -24.32 9.00
C VAL A 584 14.77 -25.22 9.72
N ILE A 585 14.82 -25.26 11.04
CA ILE A 585 13.85 -25.94 11.91
C ILE A 585 12.61 -25.08 12.18
N ALA A 586 12.73 -23.76 11.98
CA ALA A 586 11.62 -22.82 12.03
C ALA A 586 11.85 -21.64 11.09
N ASP A 587 10.93 -21.42 10.15
CA ASP A 587 10.91 -20.23 9.30
C ASP A 587 10.52 -19.00 10.12
N ILE A 588 11.21 -17.88 9.91
CA ILE A 588 10.77 -16.58 10.43
C ILE A 588 9.96 -15.91 9.31
N LEU A 589 8.64 -15.87 9.47
CA LEU A 589 7.73 -15.40 8.44
C LEU A 589 7.59 -13.87 8.43
N TRP A 590 7.56 -13.27 9.62
CA TRP A 590 7.37 -11.83 9.80
C TRP A 590 8.15 -11.31 11.00
N THR A 591 8.55 -10.04 10.93
CA THR A 591 8.97 -9.28 12.10
C THR A 591 8.46 -7.84 12.02
N ALA A 592 8.10 -7.26 13.16
CA ALA A 592 7.66 -5.88 13.27
C ALA A 592 8.22 -5.25 14.54
N SER A 593 8.49 -3.95 14.52
CA SER A 593 8.96 -3.21 15.69
C SER A 593 8.07 -2.01 15.99
N PHE A 594 7.69 -1.85 17.25
CA PHE A 594 7.00 -0.66 17.76
C PHE A 594 7.90 0.03 18.78
N THR A 595 8.43 1.19 18.42
CA THR A 595 9.44 1.92 19.22
C THR A 595 8.99 3.34 19.49
N SER A 596 9.20 3.83 20.71
CA SER A 596 9.06 5.23 21.08
C SER A 596 10.09 5.64 22.13
N ASP A 597 10.32 6.94 22.31
CA ASP A 597 11.11 7.43 23.44
C ASP A 597 10.22 7.51 24.69
N THR A 598 10.06 6.39 25.40
CA THR A 598 9.33 6.36 26.68
C THR A 598 10.31 6.06 27.82
N PRO A 599 10.58 7.00 28.74
CA PRO A 599 11.62 6.89 29.74
C PRO A 599 11.15 6.09 30.98
N ASP A 600 10.82 4.82 30.81
CA ASP A 600 10.31 3.96 31.89
C ASP A 600 11.39 3.22 32.68
N PHE A 601 12.60 3.10 32.12
CA PHE A 601 13.75 2.45 32.72
C PHE A 601 15.03 2.96 32.06
N TRP A 602 16.07 3.19 32.84
CA TRP A 602 17.37 3.62 32.32
C TRP A 602 18.49 3.30 33.30
N ARG A 603 19.71 3.14 32.79
CA ARG A 603 20.94 3.09 33.60
C ARG A 603 21.91 4.10 33.00
N ARG A 604 22.36 5.06 33.82
CA ARG A 604 23.33 6.06 33.36
C ARG A 604 24.72 5.44 33.28
N GLU A 605 25.58 6.05 32.48
CA GLU A 605 27.00 5.73 32.46
C GLU A 605 27.57 5.79 33.91
N HIS A 606 28.32 4.76 34.31
CA HIS A 606 28.87 4.54 35.65
C HIS A 606 27.90 4.14 36.76
N GLU A 607 26.58 4.10 36.53
CA GLU A 607 25.65 3.54 37.50
C GLU A 607 25.67 2.01 37.46
N MET A 608 25.82 1.39 38.63
CA MET A 608 25.81 -0.07 38.79
C MET A 608 24.39 -0.64 38.67
N TYR A 609 23.37 0.12 39.06
CA TYR A 609 21.99 -0.35 39.12
C TYR A 609 21.08 0.51 38.24
N PRO A 610 20.12 -0.10 37.53
CA PRO A 610 19.15 0.65 36.75
C PRO A 610 18.16 1.39 37.65
N SER A 611 17.54 2.42 37.09
CA SER A 611 16.39 3.15 37.65
C SER A 611 15.12 2.81 36.86
N HIS A 612 13.96 2.84 37.50
CA HIS A 612 12.67 2.52 36.87
C HIS A 612 11.54 3.47 37.29
N GLY A 613 10.55 3.65 36.42
CA GLY A 613 9.36 4.48 36.63
C GLY A 613 8.25 3.85 37.51
N GLY A 614 8.46 2.63 38.01
CA GLY A 614 7.51 1.96 38.90
C GLY A 614 6.21 1.61 38.18
N ARG A 615 5.07 2.17 38.59
CA ARG A 615 3.78 1.93 37.91
C ARG A 615 3.81 2.35 36.44
N PHE A 616 4.61 3.36 36.09
CA PHE A 616 4.79 3.86 34.73
C PHE A 616 5.41 2.81 33.79
N THR A 617 6.24 1.90 34.32
CA THR A 617 6.84 0.77 33.59
C THR A 617 5.79 -0.23 33.10
N GLY A 618 4.64 -0.33 33.80
CA GLY A 618 3.50 -1.08 33.30
C GLY A 618 2.70 -0.28 32.27
N GLU A 619 1.98 0.73 32.74
CA GLU A 619 1.18 1.64 31.91
C GLU A 619 1.76 3.06 32.07
N PRO A 620 2.27 3.70 31.00
CA PRO A 620 2.01 3.46 29.58
C PRO A 620 3.10 2.69 28.81
N ALA A 621 4.08 2.07 29.46
CA ALA A 621 5.25 1.52 28.77
C ALA A 621 5.04 0.08 28.25
N TYR A 622 5.24 -0.96 29.06
CA TYR A 622 5.16 -2.37 28.65
C TYR A 622 3.85 -2.73 27.93
N PHE A 623 2.69 -2.42 28.54
CA PHE A 623 1.39 -2.85 27.99
C PHE A 623 1.11 -2.23 26.62
N ARG A 624 1.47 -0.96 26.43
CA ARG A 624 1.29 -0.26 25.15
C ARG A 624 2.16 -0.86 24.07
N HIS A 625 3.44 -1.08 24.34
CA HIS A 625 4.42 -1.44 23.32
C HIS A 625 4.23 -2.88 22.86
N VAL A 626 4.05 -3.82 23.79
CA VAL A 626 3.77 -5.22 23.45
C VAL A 626 2.45 -5.33 22.69
N THR A 627 1.37 -4.70 23.18
CA THR A 627 0.07 -4.71 22.49
C THR A 627 0.15 -4.08 21.10
N SER A 628 0.89 -2.99 20.94
CA SER A 628 1.02 -2.29 19.65
C SER A 628 1.86 -3.08 18.66
N ALA A 629 2.97 -3.69 19.10
CA ALA A 629 3.80 -4.56 18.26
C ALA A 629 3.03 -5.80 17.80
N VAL A 630 2.27 -6.44 18.70
CA VAL A 630 1.42 -7.58 18.33
C VAL A 630 0.33 -7.16 17.36
N LYS A 631 -0.41 -6.08 17.63
CA LYS A 631 -1.44 -5.59 16.69
C LYS A 631 -0.85 -5.22 15.32
N LEU A 632 0.35 -4.65 15.30
CA LEU A 632 1.06 -4.33 14.07
C LEU A 632 1.37 -5.60 13.29
N ILE A 633 2.06 -6.58 13.88
CA ILE A 633 2.46 -7.79 13.15
C ILE A 633 1.26 -8.65 12.72
N LEU A 634 0.19 -8.71 13.50
CA LEU A 634 -1.06 -9.37 13.11
C LEU A 634 -1.70 -8.68 11.89
N SER A 635 -1.70 -7.35 11.89
CA SER A 635 -2.23 -6.58 10.75
C SER A 635 -1.39 -6.72 9.48
N GLU A 636 -0.08 -6.95 9.61
CA GLU A 636 0.84 -7.13 8.49
C GLU A 636 0.78 -8.54 7.90
N SER A 637 0.60 -9.55 8.76
CA SER A 637 0.53 -10.96 8.40
C SER A 637 -0.87 -11.45 8.02
N ASP A 638 -1.91 -10.68 8.31
CA ASP A 638 -3.33 -11.07 8.16
C ASP A 638 -3.69 -12.32 8.99
N MET A 639 -3.00 -12.50 10.13
CA MET A 639 -3.25 -13.57 11.10
C MET A 639 -4.01 -13.06 12.33
N ASN A 640 -4.65 -13.98 13.04
CA ASN A 640 -5.34 -13.74 14.30
C ASN A 640 -4.64 -14.47 15.45
N ILE A 641 -4.92 -14.07 16.69
CA ILE A 641 -4.34 -14.69 17.90
C ILE A 641 -4.60 -16.20 17.97
N ASP A 642 -5.75 -16.66 17.47
CA ASP A 642 -6.14 -18.08 17.49
C ASP A 642 -5.35 -18.95 16.50
N ASP A 643 -4.62 -18.33 15.55
CA ASP A 643 -3.80 -19.06 14.57
C ASP A 643 -2.45 -19.53 15.15
N PHE A 644 -2.08 -19.07 16.35
CA PHE A 644 -0.80 -19.40 16.99
C PHE A 644 -0.95 -20.56 17.97
N ASP A 645 -0.09 -21.57 17.84
CA ASP A 645 0.00 -22.68 18.80
C ASP A 645 0.69 -22.23 20.10
N HIS A 646 1.73 -21.40 19.96
CA HIS A 646 2.53 -20.91 21.08
C HIS A 646 2.74 -19.39 21.01
N ILE A 647 2.70 -18.73 22.16
CA ILE A 647 2.90 -17.28 22.28
C ILE A 647 3.87 -16.98 23.42
N VAL A 648 4.93 -16.22 23.13
CA VAL A 648 5.97 -15.84 24.07
C VAL A 648 6.02 -14.31 24.16
N PHE A 649 5.61 -13.77 25.31
CA PHE A 649 5.81 -12.36 25.63
C PHE A 649 7.08 -12.16 26.44
N HIS A 650 7.67 -10.96 26.42
CA HIS A 650 8.70 -10.59 27.39
C HIS A 650 8.15 -10.66 28.82
N MET A 651 8.94 -11.14 29.78
CA MET A 651 8.45 -11.47 31.12
C MET A 651 9.24 -10.75 32.23
N PRO A 652 8.95 -9.45 32.49
CA PRO A 652 9.56 -8.74 33.63
C PRO A 652 9.25 -9.39 34.98
N ASN A 653 8.09 -10.03 35.04
CA ASN A 653 7.55 -10.88 36.10
C ASN A 653 6.45 -11.77 35.47
N ALA A 654 5.79 -12.61 36.25
CA ALA A 654 4.74 -13.50 35.74
C ALA A 654 3.41 -12.78 35.46
N ARG A 655 3.12 -11.63 36.09
CA ARG A 655 1.82 -10.95 36.00
C ARG A 655 1.64 -10.12 34.72
N PHE A 656 2.71 -9.45 34.27
CA PHE A 656 2.68 -8.57 33.11
C PHE A 656 2.31 -9.31 31.80
N PRO A 657 3.02 -10.39 31.41
CA PRO A 657 2.66 -11.17 30.22
C PRO A 657 1.27 -11.82 30.34
N GLN A 658 0.86 -12.27 31.53
CA GLN A 658 -0.50 -12.79 31.76
C GLN A 658 -1.60 -11.75 31.53
N LYS A 659 -1.35 -10.50 31.94
CA LYS A 659 -2.30 -9.41 31.69
C LYS A 659 -2.40 -9.10 30.20
N VAL A 660 -1.28 -8.93 29.49
CA VAL A 660 -1.28 -8.71 28.03
C VAL A 660 -1.98 -9.86 27.31
N ALA A 661 -1.67 -11.10 27.69
CA ALA A 661 -2.32 -12.28 27.13
C ALA A 661 -3.84 -12.21 27.29
N LYS A 662 -4.33 -11.91 28.50
CA LYS A 662 -5.76 -11.74 28.76
C LYS A 662 -6.37 -10.63 27.89
N ASP A 663 -5.70 -9.49 27.78
CA ASP A 663 -6.18 -8.33 27.02
C ASP A 663 -6.21 -8.60 25.50
N LEU A 664 -5.35 -9.50 25.01
CA LEU A 664 -5.28 -9.94 23.61
C LEU A 664 -6.11 -11.21 23.31
N GLY A 665 -6.73 -11.84 24.32
CA GLY A 665 -7.50 -13.07 24.13
C GLY A 665 -6.66 -14.35 24.04
N VAL A 666 -5.38 -14.31 24.42
CA VAL A 666 -4.48 -15.46 24.41
C VAL A 666 -4.86 -16.46 25.51
N SER A 667 -4.95 -17.73 25.15
CA SER A 667 -5.24 -18.83 26.07
C SER A 667 -4.03 -19.20 26.94
N SER A 668 -4.27 -19.81 28.10
CA SER A 668 -3.19 -20.28 28.98
C SER A 668 -2.34 -21.39 28.35
N SER A 669 -2.92 -22.21 27.48
CA SER A 669 -2.20 -23.27 26.75
C SER A 669 -1.18 -22.68 25.77
N GLN A 670 -1.53 -21.61 25.05
CA GLN A 670 -0.62 -20.94 24.13
C GLN A 670 0.61 -20.34 24.84
N LEU A 671 0.46 -19.88 26.09
CA LEU A 671 1.60 -19.34 26.86
C LEU A 671 2.46 -20.41 27.52
N ALA A 672 1.87 -21.55 27.89
CA ALA A 672 2.45 -22.49 28.87
C ALA A 672 3.89 -22.91 28.52
N ALA A 673 4.13 -23.16 27.23
CA ALA A 673 5.40 -23.61 26.68
C ALA A 673 6.58 -22.65 26.92
N GLY A 674 6.34 -21.35 26.74
CA GLY A 674 7.36 -20.31 26.87
C GLY A 674 7.37 -19.61 28.23
N PHE A 675 6.45 -19.96 29.13
CA PHE A 675 6.21 -19.25 30.40
C PHE A 675 7.16 -19.70 31.52
N VAL A 676 8.45 -19.39 31.37
CA VAL A 676 9.52 -19.86 32.27
C VAL A 676 9.90 -18.89 33.40
N VAL A 677 9.40 -17.65 33.36
CA VAL A 677 9.73 -16.61 34.36
C VAL A 677 9.46 -16.99 35.81
N PRO A 678 8.47 -17.84 36.19
CA PRO A 678 8.25 -18.18 37.60
C PRO A 678 9.43 -18.91 38.26
N GLU A 679 10.26 -19.61 37.47
CA GLU A 679 11.39 -20.43 37.94
C GLU A 679 12.77 -19.86 37.58
N LEU A 680 12.82 -18.87 36.69
CA LEU A 680 14.07 -18.25 36.22
C LEU A 680 14.23 -16.79 36.64
N GLY A 681 13.13 -16.07 36.84
CA GLY A 681 13.13 -14.61 36.87
C GLY A 681 13.33 -13.99 35.47
N ASN A 682 13.44 -12.67 35.44
CA ASN A 682 13.72 -11.88 34.25
C ASN A 682 15.23 -11.83 33.99
N SER A 683 15.68 -12.55 32.97
CA SER A 683 17.05 -12.52 32.46
C SER A 683 17.25 -11.47 31.36
N TYR A 684 16.57 -10.32 31.47
CA TYR A 684 16.67 -9.16 30.57
C TYR A 684 16.67 -9.57 29.09
N SER A 685 17.75 -9.32 28.34
CA SER A 685 17.85 -9.55 26.89
C SER A 685 17.67 -11.01 26.47
N ALA A 686 17.91 -11.95 27.39
CA ALA A 686 17.68 -13.37 27.14
C ALA A 686 16.23 -13.80 27.40
N CYS A 687 15.41 -13.01 28.11
CA CYS A 687 14.16 -13.47 28.70
C CYS A 687 13.17 -14.07 27.69
N SER A 688 12.80 -13.32 26.65
CA SER A 688 11.85 -13.80 25.64
C SER A 688 12.48 -14.85 24.71
N LEU A 689 13.81 -14.81 24.54
CA LEU A 689 14.56 -15.75 23.71
C LEU A 689 14.71 -17.12 24.38
N VAL A 690 14.91 -17.19 25.70
CA VAL A 690 14.83 -18.44 26.48
C VAL A 690 13.42 -18.99 26.45
N GLY A 691 12.39 -18.12 26.49
CA GLY A 691 11.00 -18.51 26.27
C GLY A 691 10.79 -19.16 24.91
N LEU A 692 11.36 -18.60 23.83
CA LEU A 692 11.33 -19.20 22.50
C LEU A 692 12.06 -20.55 22.45
N ALA A 693 13.25 -20.66 23.06
CA ALA A 693 13.97 -21.93 23.14
C ALA A 693 13.15 -23.01 23.87
N SER A 694 12.47 -22.65 24.96
CA SER A 694 11.56 -23.53 25.70
C SER A 694 10.36 -24.00 24.86
N VAL A 695 9.85 -23.14 23.97
CA VAL A 695 8.81 -23.54 23.00
C VAL A 695 9.38 -24.54 21.99
N LEU A 696 10.55 -24.23 21.41
CA LEU A 696 11.18 -25.06 20.38
C LEU A 696 11.60 -26.44 20.92
N ASP A 697 11.87 -26.58 22.22
CA ASP A 697 12.19 -27.87 22.86
C ASP A 697 11.03 -28.89 22.77
N GLN A 698 9.80 -28.42 22.54
CA GLN A 698 8.59 -29.25 22.58
C GLN A 698 7.62 -29.01 21.42
N ALA A 699 7.95 -28.11 20.48
CA ALA A 699 7.11 -27.80 19.34
C ALA A 699 7.07 -28.96 18.32
N GLY A 700 5.87 -29.22 17.79
CA GLY A 700 5.70 -30.10 16.63
C GLY A 700 5.99 -29.37 15.32
N PRO A 701 6.04 -30.08 14.18
CA PRO A 701 6.14 -29.43 12.86
C PRO A 701 4.88 -28.62 12.54
N ASP A 702 5.02 -27.63 11.67
CA ASP A 702 3.96 -26.76 11.17
C ASP A 702 3.22 -25.93 12.23
N GLN A 703 3.80 -25.77 13.42
CA GLN A 703 3.24 -24.97 14.50
C GLN A 703 3.64 -23.49 14.35
N HIS A 704 2.68 -22.61 14.59
CA HIS A 704 2.91 -21.16 14.56
C HIS A 704 3.28 -20.64 15.95
N ILE A 705 4.31 -19.81 15.99
CA ILE A 705 4.84 -19.22 17.22
C ILE A 705 4.85 -17.70 17.08
N LEU A 706 4.20 -16.99 18.02
CA LEU A 706 4.31 -15.54 18.15
C LEU A 706 5.31 -15.21 19.27
N LEU A 707 6.43 -14.57 18.94
CA LEU A 707 7.36 -14.01 19.91
C LEU A 707 7.18 -12.49 19.95
N CYS A 708 7.05 -11.89 21.13
CA CYS A 708 7.09 -10.44 21.27
C CYS A 708 7.92 -10.01 22.48
N SER A 709 9.06 -9.38 22.20
CA SER A 709 9.96 -8.84 23.22
C SER A 709 9.53 -7.44 23.67
N TYR A 710 10.14 -6.96 24.75
CA TYR A 710 10.01 -5.59 25.22
C TYR A 710 11.35 -5.16 25.78
N GLY A 711 11.80 -3.97 25.38
CA GLY A 711 12.99 -3.32 25.91
C GLY A 711 12.57 -1.99 26.49
N SER A 712 12.79 -1.81 27.79
CA SER A 712 12.53 -0.57 28.49
C SER A 712 13.43 0.59 27.98
N GLY A 713 13.02 1.86 28.14
CA GLY A 713 13.33 2.92 27.17
C GLY A 713 12.39 2.90 25.94
N ALA A 714 11.58 1.83 25.91
CA ALA A 714 10.39 1.43 25.16
C ALA A 714 10.50 1.22 23.65
N GLY A 715 10.89 0.01 23.30
CA GLY A 715 10.53 -0.63 22.04
C GLY A 715 10.09 -2.08 22.26
N SER A 716 9.33 -2.62 21.31
CA SER A 716 8.95 -4.03 21.27
C SER A 716 9.20 -4.58 19.88
N ASP A 717 9.83 -5.75 19.80
CA ASP A 717 10.03 -6.48 18.55
C ASP A 717 9.15 -7.73 18.57
N ALA A 718 8.31 -7.89 17.54
CA ALA A 718 7.47 -9.05 17.35
C ALA A 718 7.99 -9.91 16.18
N PHE A 719 7.79 -11.22 16.27
CA PHE A 719 8.15 -12.20 15.25
C PHE A 719 7.04 -13.24 15.13
N ILE A 720 6.74 -13.63 13.89
CA ILE A 720 5.92 -14.80 13.59
C ILE A 720 6.86 -15.86 13.02
N LEU A 721 6.87 -17.03 13.66
CA LEU A 721 7.63 -18.18 13.21
C LEU A 721 6.69 -19.33 12.88
N LYS A 722 7.13 -20.21 11.97
CA LYS A 722 6.48 -21.48 11.70
C LYS A 722 7.51 -22.60 11.74
N THR A 723 7.32 -23.59 12.59
CA THR A 723 8.23 -24.75 12.64
C THR A 723 8.12 -25.59 11.37
N THR A 724 9.25 -26.11 10.91
CA THR A 724 9.30 -26.95 9.70
C THR A 724 9.23 -28.42 10.08
N ALA A 725 9.22 -29.31 9.07
CA ALA A 725 9.36 -30.74 9.30
C ALA A 725 10.69 -31.09 10.01
N GLY A 726 11.74 -30.28 9.84
CA GLY A 726 13.07 -30.50 10.42
C GLY A 726 13.09 -30.46 11.95
N ILE A 727 12.11 -29.81 12.59
CA ILE A 727 12.02 -29.77 14.06
C ILE A 727 11.85 -31.17 14.68
N LYS A 728 11.31 -32.15 13.93
CA LYS A 728 11.16 -33.53 14.40
C LYS A 728 12.49 -34.27 14.55
N GLU A 729 13.47 -33.91 13.75
CA GLU A 729 14.79 -34.53 13.72
C GLU A 729 15.81 -33.75 14.57
N PHE A 730 15.42 -32.57 15.06
CA PHE A 730 16.24 -31.75 15.92
C PHE A 730 16.26 -32.28 17.36
N GLU A 731 17.44 -32.64 17.85
CA GLU A 731 17.63 -33.08 19.24
C GLU A 731 18.44 -32.03 20.03
N ASN A 732 17.80 -31.37 21.00
CA ASN A 732 18.49 -30.52 21.96
C ASN A 732 18.88 -31.31 23.20
N THR A 733 20.15 -31.69 23.31
CA THR A 733 20.68 -32.47 24.44
C THR A 733 20.64 -31.73 25.78
N HIS A 734 20.50 -30.41 25.76
CA HIS A 734 20.47 -29.54 26.94
C HIS A 734 19.24 -28.62 26.91
N SER A 735 18.05 -29.22 26.89
CA SER A 735 16.77 -28.47 26.88
C SER A 735 16.63 -27.50 28.06
N VAL A 736 15.87 -26.42 27.85
CA VAL A 736 15.58 -25.40 28.86
C VAL A 736 14.99 -26.02 30.12
N ARG A 737 14.06 -26.97 29.98
CA ARG A 737 13.46 -27.68 31.12
C ARG A 737 14.50 -28.47 31.92
N THR A 738 15.39 -29.20 31.24
CA THR A 738 16.45 -29.98 31.90
C THR A 738 17.40 -29.08 32.69
N GLN A 739 17.75 -27.91 32.15
CA GLN A 739 18.57 -26.92 32.84
C GLN A 739 17.86 -26.27 34.03
N ILE A 740 16.55 -26.00 33.93
CA ILE A 740 15.71 -25.52 35.05
C ILE A 740 15.70 -26.53 36.20
N ASP A 741 15.54 -27.82 35.88
CA ASP A 741 15.46 -28.90 36.87
C ASP A 741 16.81 -29.22 37.52
N THR A 742 17.92 -28.96 36.82
CA THR A 742 19.29 -29.19 37.30
C THR A 742 19.81 -28.02 38.17
N LYS A 743 19.05 -27.68 39.21
CA LYS A 743 19.31 -26.52 40.07
C LYS A 743 19.96 -26.84 41.42
N GLN A 744 20.64 -25.85 41.98
CA GLN A 744 21.19 -25.84 43.33
C GLN A 744 20.77 -24.56 44.06
N TYR A 745 20.07 -24.68 45.20
CA TYR A 745 19.69 -23.50 45.97
C TYR A 745 20.88 -22.88 46.70
N VAL A 746 20.89 -21.55 46.73
CA VAL A 746 21.76 -20.73 47.58
C VAL A 746 20.91 -19.90 48.54
N ASP A 747 21.49 -19.57 49.69
CA ASP A 747 20.89 -18.61 50.63
C ASP A 747 21.16 -17.16 50.17
N TYR A 748 20.63 -16.19 50.91
CA TYR A 748 20.82 -14.79 50.56
C TYR A 748 22.30 -14.36 50.56
N THR A 749 23.10 -14.89 51.48
CA THR A 749 24.56 -14.62 51.56
C THR A 749 25.28 -15.14 50.32
N GLY A 750 25.00 -16.37 49.91
CA GLY A 750 25.55 -16.96 48.68
C GLY A 750 25.15 -16.17 47.43
N TYR A 751 23.91 -15.68 47.39
CA TYR A 751 23.43 -14.82 46.31
C TYR A 751 24.16 -13.48 46.23
N ILE A 752 24.20 -12.69 47.31
CA ILE A 752 24.82 -11.37 47.28
C ILE A 752 26.34 -11.43 47.05
N THR A 753 27.02 -12.49 47.52
CA THR A 753 28.44 -12.73 47.24
C THR A 753 28.67 -13.10 45.78
N SER A 754 27.90 -14.04 45.23
CA SER A 754 28.06 -14.46 43.83
C SER A 754 27.70 -13.35 42.84
N ALA A 755 26.72 -12.52 43.18
CA ALA A 755 26.33 -11.36 42.38
C ALA A 755 27.26 -10.14 42.54
N GLY A 756 28.37 -10.26 43.27
CA GLY A 756 29.34 -9.18 43.45
C GLY A 756 28.80 -7.96 44.23
N LYS A 757 27.75 -8.15 45.04
CA LYS A 757 27.06 -7.06 45.79
C LYS A 757 27.65 -6.83 47.18
N LEU A 758 28.49 -7.74 47.66
CA LEU A 758 29.35 -7.56 48.82
C LEU A 758 30.80 -7.62 48.36
N HIS A 759 31.56 -6.54 48.63
CA HIS A 759 33.02 -6.60 48.55
C HIS A 759 33.53 -7.26 49.83
N SER A 760 34.18 -8.41 49.70
CA SER A 760 35.04 -8.98 50.75
C SER A 760 36.36 -8.25 50.83
#